data_AF-A0A0D0T8M1-F1
#
_entry.id   AF-A0A0D0T8M1-F1
#
_cell.length_a   1.000
_cell.length_b   1.000
_cell.length_c   1.000
_cell.angle_alpha   90.00
_cell.angle_beta   90.00
_cell.angle_gamma   90.00
#
_symmetry.space_group_name_H-M   'P 1'
#
loop_
_entity.id
_entity.type
_entity.pdbx_description
1 polymer ?
#
loop_
_entity_poly.entity_id
_entity_poly.type
_entity_poly.pdbx_seq_one_letter_code
_entity_poly.pdbx_strand_id
1 'polypeptide(L)'
;MSPTRRHPQISPRSHPPLSPTLSRTTTRPRPVPPPNPPEPPLTLLHPSQSLPTSPDELRRSYQDFNRTGTKRSWVWSIGRGMRRDVVSRLPWYWSDWVDAWNYRVIPSTWFIFFANVLPGLAFSLDLIETTGQYGVQEVLLASFMAAFMASFFGGQPLLISGVTGPITVFNKTIYDIFEKNKTDGPVYLHFVGWVYLWAAIFHWVAAILNAVQGLKYVTRFSCETFGFYVSAVYVQYGIQVVTRQFRQTSTTSAFLGIILALITLVLPHYFNALARSGYVNKQFRRFCADYGMPITIIAVTGLAYWGRFDQYILEDGMTLPTTTSSFKPAGDRTWLVRFWQLEGKWVGVAFPFGLVLFILFYFDANVSSLIAQGSEYPLKKPAAFHWDFFILGITTFIAGLLGIPAPNGLIPQAPLHTASLVIMGYEDASSASSDVTLHTGEEGNQAVQLDQMEGGGVKGNNAMGNDGHSTKRRRMSNGIGERKIDKRREIPVAVVEQRVSNLAQGCLCLILMTKPFEHVLGLIPKGVLAGLFWYMGSDALLSSGVTAKMLYLVRDRRATSPSEPLRRVRKSRIIIFTAIELIGFGATFAITQTIAAIGFPVIIMLLVPLRWFLVPRLGFTEEELGILDGAVASEFTMESVGGSR
;
A
#
# COMPACT_ATOMS: atom_id res chain seq x y z
N MET A 1 -26.85 -85.96 -41.35
CA MET A 1 -26.64 -85.77 -42.80
C MET A 1 -25.76 -84.54 -43.00
N SER A 2 -24.57 -84.72 -43.58
CA SER A 2 -23.83 -83.66 -44.31
C SER A 2 -24.28 -83.69 -45.79
N PRO A 3 -23.84 -82.80 -46.71
CA PRO A 3 -22.93 -81.64 -46.62
C PRO A 3 -23.70 -80.32 -47.02
N THR A 4 -23.17 -79.19 -47.54
CA THR A 4 -21.85 -78.80 -48.09
C THR A 4 -21.63 -77.27 -47.98
N ARG A 5 -20.38 -76.81 -48.03
CA ARG A 5 -19.97 -75.42 -48.34
C ARG A 5 -20.03 -75.12 -49.85
N ARG A 6 -20.18 -73.85 -50.25
CA ARG A 6 -19.32 -73.19 -51.26
C ARG A 6 -19.14 -71.68 -50.98
N HIS A 7 -17.88 -71.23 -50.95
CA HIS A 7 -17.42 -69.84 -51.19
C HIS A 7 -16.40 -69.93 -52.34
N PRO A 8 -16.31 -68.94 -53.24
CA PRO A 8 -15.32 -67.84 -53.14
C PRO A 8 -15.99 -66.46 -53.41
N GLN A 9 -15.56 -65.27 -52.97
CA GLN A 9 -14.27 -64.61 -52.70
C GLN A 9 -14.02 -63.49 -53.73
N ILE A 10 -13.77 -62.26 -53.24
CA ILE A 10 -12.95 -61.13 -53.78
C ILE A 10 -13.61 -59.75 -53.54
N SER A 11 -12.73 -58.79 -53.18
CA SER A 11 -12.90 -57.41 -52.69
C SER A 11 -12.89 -56.36 -53.84
N PRO A 12 -12.93 -55.01 -53.62
CA PRO A 12 -12.88 -54.25 -52.36
C PRO A 12 -13.97 -53.16 -52.18
N ARG A 13 -13.98 -52.54 -50.99
CA ARG A 13 -14.89 -51.45 -50.59
C ARG A 13 -14.55 -50.13 -51.28
N SER A 14 -15.58 -49.42 -51.75
CA SER A 14 -15.54 -47.98 -52.09
C SER A 14 -16.49 -47.19 -51.18
N HIS A 15 -16.04 -46.03 -50.70
CA HIS A 15 -16.88 -45.09 -49.96
C HIS A 15 -17.54 -44.08 -50.92
N PRO A 16 -18.86 -43.82 -50.82
CA PRO A 16 -19.49 -42.65 -51.42
C PRO A 16 -19.59 -41.46 -50.44
N PRO A 17 -19.77 -40.21 -50.91
CA PRO A 17 -19.47 -39.01 -50.11
C PRO A 17 -20.70 -38.20 -49.63
N LEU A 18 -20.43 -37.34 -48.63
CA LEU A 18 -20.99 -36.01 -48.35
C LEU A 18 -22.47 -35.68 -48.70
N SER A 19 -23.25 -35.48 -47.62
CA SER A 19 -24.24 -34.42 -47.42
C SER A 19 -25.53 -34.38 -48.27
N PRO A 20 -26.67 -34.21 -47.55
CA PRO A 20 -27.58 -33.11 -47.89
C PRO A 20 -27.83 -32.15 -46.72
N THR A 21 -28.13 -30.91 -47.08
CA THR A 21 -28.45 -29.79 -46.18
C THR A 21 -29.75 -29.98 -45.39
N LEU A 22 -29.74 -29.60 -44.10
CA LEU A 22 -30.96 -29.39 -43.30
C LEU A 22 -30.93 -28.02 -42.60
N SER A 23 -32.13 -27.50 -42.32
CA SER A 23 -32.43 -26.08 -42.17
C SER A 23 -32.29 -25.52 -40.74
N ARG A 24 -32.09 -24.19 -40.66
CA ARG A 24 -31.72 -23.45 -39.45
C ARG A 24 -32.94 -22.89 -38.68
N THR A 25 -33.52 -23.66 -37.76
CA THR A 25 -34.41 -23.09 -36.72
C THR A 25 -34.48 -23.92 -35.43
N THR A 26 -34.27 -23.28 -34.27
CA THR A 26 -34.68 -23.62 -32.86
C THR A 26 -33.57 -23.36 -31.82
N THR A 27 -33.20 -22.09 -31.63
CA THR A 27 -32.43 -21.67 -30.45
C THR A 27 -33.35 -21.60 -29.22
N ARG A 28 -33.06 -22.36 -28.16
CA ARG A 28 -33.71 -22.19 -26.85
C ARG A 28 -33.48 -20.74 -26.34
N PRO A 29 -34.48 -20.10 -25.70
CA PRO A 29 -34.28 -18.78 -25.10
C PRO A 29 -33.27 -18.85 -23.95
N ARG A 30 -32.39 -17.85 -23.89
CA ARG A 30 -31.41 -17.67 -22.80
C ARG A 30 -32.14 -17.13 -21.55
N PRO A 31 -31.77 -17.51 -20.31
CA PRO A 31 -32.36 -16.92 -19.12
C PRO A 31 -32.19 -15.40 -19.11
N VAL A 32 -33.28 -14.69 -18.83
CA VAL A 32 -33.27 -13.23 -18.70
C VAL A 32 -32.63 -12.88 -17.34
N PRO A 33 -31.61 -12.01 -17.28
CA PRO A 33 -31.08 -11.53 -16.01
C PRO A 33 -32.15 -10.73 -15.25
N PRO A 34 -32.14 -10.70 -13.90
CA PRO A 34 -33.08 -9.90 -13.14
C PRO A 34 -32.97 -8.41 -13.53
N PRO A 35 -34.08 -7.64 -13.50
CA PRO A 35 -34.04 -6.23 -13.82
C PRO A 35 -33.10 -5.48 -12.87
N ASN A 36 -32.23 -4.64 -13.42
CA ASN A 36 -31.41 -3.74 -12.62
C ASN A 36 -32.31 -2.83 -11.76
N PRO A 37 -31.92 -2.50 -10.52
CA PRO A 37 -32.57 -1.43 -9.78
C PRO A 37 -32.50 -0.12 -10.57
N PRO A 38 -33.46 0.80 -10.41
CA PRO A 38 -33.52 2.04 -11.18
C PRO A 38 -32.23 2.84 -10.99
N GLU A 39 -31.66 3.30 -12.11
CA GLU A 39 -30.48 4.15 -12.11
C GLU A 39 -30.78 5.44 -11.33
N PRO A 40 -29.90 5.87 -10.40
CA PRO A 40 -30.01 7.20 -9.82
C PRO A 40 -29.88 8.25 -10.94
N PRO A 41 -30.54 9.42 -10.81
CA PRO A 41 -30.63 10.38 -11.91
C PRO A 41 -29.26 10.75 -12.48
N LEU A 42 -29.18 10.78 -13.81
CA LEU A 42 -28.00 11.01 -14.66
C LEU A 42 -27.44 12.45 -14.54
N THR A 43 -27.06 12.84 -13.33
CA THR A 43 -26.53 14.18 -12.98
C THR A 43 -25.24 14.12 -12.16
N LEU A 44 -24.67 12.93 -11.93
CA LEU A 44 -23.40 12.72 -11.21
C LEU A 44 -22.40 11.82 -11.96
N LEU A 45 -22.42 11.88 -13.29
CA LEU A 45 -21.18 11.63 -14.04
C LEU A 45 -20.29 12.86 -13.89
N HIS A 46 -18.97 12.64 -13.80
CA HIS A 46 -17.98 13.69 -13.61
C HIS A 46 -18.24 14.89 -14.53
N PRO A 47 -18.18 16.14 -14.03
CA PRO A 47 -17.52 17.16 -14.82
C PRO A 47 -16.06 16.70 -14.92
N SER A 48 -15.72 16.07 -16.04
CA SER A 48 -14.38 16.28 -16.59
C SER A 48 -14.22 17.80 -16.63
N GLN A 49 -13.31 18.33 -15.81
CA GLN A 49 -12.96 19.74 -15.88
C GLN A 49 -12.37 19.96 -17.26
N SER A 50 -13.20 20.43 -18.20
CA SER A 50 -12.72 21.10 -19.39
C SER A 50 -11.79 22.21 -18.92
N LEU A 51 -10.53 22.14 -19.31
CA LEU A 51 -9.60 23.25 -19.17
C LEU A 51 -10.32 24.52 -19.67
N PRO A 52 -10.40 25.59 -18.88
CA PRO A 52 -11.14 26.79 -19.26
C PRO A 52 -10.63 27.31 -20.61
N THR A 53 -11.50 27.28 -21.61
CA THR A 53 -11.16 27.51 -23.02
C THR A 53 -10.97 28.99 -23.37
N SER A 54 -11.14 29.89 -22.39
CA SER A 54 -10.90 31.33 -22.57
C SER A 54 -10.00 31.92 -21.46
N PRO A 55 -9.07 32.85 -21.80
CA PRO A 55 -8.27 33.58 -20.80
C PRO A 55 -9.11 34.41 -19.81
N ASP A 56 -10.32 34.81 -20.22
CA ASP A 56 -11.21 35.63 -19.38
C ASP A 56 -11.97 34.81 -18.33
N GLU A 57 -12.29 33.54 -18.58
CA GLU A 57 -12.84 32.64 -17.55
C GLU A 57 -11.80 32.29 -16.48
N LEU A 58 -10.54 32.08 -16.88
CA LEU A 58 -9.41 31.96 -15.95
C LEU A 58 -9.31 33.19 -15.03
N ARG A 59 -9.44 34.39 -15.60
CA ARG A 59 -9.45 35.65 -14.84
C ARG A 59 -10.61 35.76 -13.87
N ARG A 60 -11.83 35.36 -14.26
CA ARG A 60 -13.02 35.37 -13.38
C ARG A 60 -12.89 34.35 -12.25
N SER A 61 -12.45 33.13 -12.55
CA SER A 61 -12.18 32.09 -11.54
C SER A 61 -11.14 32.56 -10.52
N TYR A 62 -10.02 33.16 -10.96
CA TYR A 62 -9.03 33.76 -10.07
C TYR A 62 -9.57 34.94 -9.24
N GLN A 63 -10.52 35.72 -9.78
CA GLN A 63 -11.13 36.84 -9.07
C GLN A 63 -12.15 36.38 -8.02
N ASP A 64 -12.96 35.37 -8.29
CA ASP A 64 -13.88 34.81 -7.30
C ASP A 64 -13.17 33.98 -6.22
N PHE A 65 -12.07 33.29 -6.56
CA PHE A 65 -11.19 32.67 -5.56
C PHE A 65 -10.61 33.73 -4.60
N ASN A 66 -10.13 34.86 -5.13
CA ASN A 66 -9.65 35.98 -4.29
C ASN A 66 -10.76 36.66 -3.46
N ARG A 67 -12.04 36.59 -3.86
CA ARG A 67 -13.16 37.15 -3.06
C ARG A 67 -13.56 36.28 -1.87
N THR A 68 -13.23 34.99 -1.88
CA THR A 68 -13.51 34.08 -0.74
C THR A 68 -12.38 34.00 0.29
N GLY A 69 -11.27 34.70 0.04
CA GLY A 69 -10.11 34.89 0.93
C GLY A 69 -10.39 35.66 2.22
N THR A 70 -11.41 35.27 2.98
CA THR A 70 -11.56 35.71 4.37
C THR A 70 -10.35 35.22 5.17
N LYS A 71 -9.54 36.16 5.69
CA LYS A 71 -8.43 35.89 6.63
C LYS A 71 -8.99 35.34 7.94
N ARG A 72 -9.41 34.07 7.95
CA ARG A 72 -9.96 33.40 9.12
C ARG A 72 -8.83 33.06 10.09
N SER A 73 -8.81 33.79 11.21
CA SER A 73 -7.85 33.61 12.30
C SER A 73 -7.75 32.15 12.74
N TRP A 74 -6.52 31.63 12.70
CA TRP A 74 -6.13 30.29 13.17
C TRP A 74 -6.58 30.00 14.61
N VAL A 75 -6.70 31.04 15.45
CA VAL A 75 -6.96 30.92 16.90
C VAL A 75 -8.44 30.73 17.26
N TRP A 76 -9.39 31.16 16.41
CA TRP A 76 -10.83 31.18 16.74
C TRP A 76 -11.62 29.96 16.22
N SER A 77 -10.97 28.80 16.07
CA SER A 77 -11.52 27.63 15.39
C SER A 77 -11.33 26.30 16.16
N ILE A 78 -11.23 26.37 17.48
CA ILE A 78 -11.08 25.21 18.38
C ILE A 78 -12.18 24.16 18.10
N GLY A 79 -11.78 22.90 17.88
CA GLY A 79 -12.67 21.76 17.64
C GLY A 79 -13.40 21.73 16.29
N ARG A 80 -13.20 22.72 15.40
CA ARG A 80 -13.97 22.83 14.15
C ARG A 80 -13.62 21.75 13.13
N GLY A 81 -12.34 21.38 12.99
CA GLY A 81 -11.90 20.28 12.13
C GLY A 81 -12.52 18.96 12.57
N MET A 82 -12.37 18.62 13.86
CA MET A 82 -13.01 17.45 14.46
C MET A 82 -14.53 17.40 14.23
N ARG A 83 -15.24 18.54 14.40
CA ARG A 83 -16.69 18.61 14.13
C ARG A 83 -17.01 18.43 12.64
N ARG A 84 -16.20 18.96 11.72
CA ARG A 84 -16.36 18.77 10.27
C ARG A 84 -16.21 17.29 9.92
N ASP A 85 -15.17 16.64 10.43
CA ASP A 85 -14.83 15.24 10.16
C ASP A 85 -15.93 14.28 10.68
N VAL A 86 -16.46 14.51 11.89
CA VAL A 86 -17.57 13.72 12.42
C VAL A 86 -18.86 13.94 11.61
N VAL A 87 -19.21 15.19 11.31
CA VAL A 87 -20.45 15.51 10.56
C VAL A 87 -20.40 14.99 9.12
N SER A 88 -19.23 14.98 8.47
CA SER A 88 -19.07 14.48 7.11
C SER A 88 -19.10 12.95 7.02
N ARG A 89 -18.55 12.23 8.00
CA ARG A 89 -18.51 10.75 8.00
C ARG A 89 -19.75 10.09 8.62
N LEU A 90 -20.43 10.70 9.58
CA LEU A 90 -21.55 10.07 10.31
C LEU A 90 -22.66 9.49 9.39
N PRO A 91 -23.09 10.16 8.29
CA PRO A 91 -24.10 9.59 7.38
C PRO A 91 -23.65 8.31 6.68
N TRP A 92 -22.35 8.16 6.43
CA TRP A 92 -21.78 7.02 5.72
C TRP A 92 -21.48 5.83 6.64
N TYR A 93 -21.50 5.99 7.96
CA TYR A 93 -21.11 4.95 8.92
C TYR A 93 -21.85 3.62 8.69
N TRP A 94 -23.16 3.65 8.45
CA TRP A 94 -23.94 2.44 8.17
C TRP A 94 -23.61 1.83 6.79
N SER A 95 -23.32 2.67 5.79
CA SER A 95 -22.90 2.17 4.46
C SER A 95 -21.61 1.38 4.52
N ASP A 96 -20.64 1.77 5.37
CA ASP A 96 -19.36 1.07 5.53
C ASP A 96 -19.49 -0.39 6.02
N TRP A 97 -20.63 -0.75 6.64
CA TRP A 97 -20.93 -2.13 7.06
C TRP A 97 -21.68 -2.92 5.99
N VAL A 98 -22.55 -2.26 5.21
CA VAL A 98 -23.30 -2.89 4.10
C VAL A 98 -22.39 -3.11 2.87
N ASP A 99 -21.54 -2.14 2.55
CA ASP A 99 -20.54 -2.19 1.47
C ASP A 99 -19.51 -3.33 1.66
N ALA A 100 -19.39 -3.85 2.88
CA ALA A 100 -18.53 -4.99 3.20
C ALA A 100 -18.99 -6.31 2.56
N TRP A 101 -20.23 -6.42 2.08
CA TRP A 101 -20.74 -7.62 1.41
C TRP A 101 -20.25 -7.70 -0.05
N ASN A 102 -18.94 -7.88 -0.21
CA ASN A 102 -18.27 -7.91 -1.51
C ASN A 102 -17.22 -9.05 -1.56
N TYR A 103 -17.10 -9.71 -2.72
CA TYR A 103 -16.17 -10.83 -2.95
C TYR A 103 -14.70 -10.49 -2.65
N ARG A 104 -14.33 -9.21 -2.63
CA ARG A 104 -12.98 -8.72 -2.33
C ARG A 104 -12.65 -8.67 -0.84
N VAL A 105 -13.64 -8.55 0.03
CA VAL A 105 -13.40 -8.33 1.46
C VAL A 105 -12.79 -9.58 2.10
N ILE A 106 -13.24 -10.79 1.75
CA ILE A 106 -12.69 -12.03 2.32
C ILE A 106 -11.19 -12.23 1.97
N PRO A 107 -10.74 -12.15 0.69
CA PRO A 107 -9.31 -12.17 0.38
C PRO A 107 -8.53 -11.04 1.03
N SER A 108 -9.09 -9.82 1.06
CA SER A 108 -8.46 -8.65 1.69
C SER A 108 -8.23 -8.86 3.18
N THR A 109 -9.20 -9.41 3.92
CA THR A 109 -9.06 -9.75 5.34
C THR A 109 -7.90 -10.72 5.58
N TRP A 110 -7.81 -11.81 4.80
CA TRP A 110 -6.74 -12.79 4.97
C TRP A 110 -5.37 -12.22 4.62
N PHE A 111 -5.27 -11.51 3.50
CA PHE A 111 -4.04 -10.84 3.07
C PHE A 111 -3.53 -9.86 4.13
N ILE A 112 -4.40 -9.00 4.64
CA ILE A 112 -4.04 -7.98 5.64
C ILE A 112 -3.82 -8.56 7.04
N PHE A 113 -4.53 -9.62 7.42
CA PHE A 113 -4.21 -10.38 8.63
C PHE A 113 -2.75 -10.85 8.62
N PHE A 114 -2.31 -11.51 7.55
CA PHE A 114 -0.91 -11.94 7.47
C PHE A 114 0.07 -10.76 7.35
N ALA A 115 -0.24 -9.74 6.53
CA ALA A 115 0.60 -8.56 6.37
C ALA A 115 0.73 -7.70 7.66
N ASN A 116 -0.21 -7.81 8.60
CA ASN A 116 -0.15 -7.16 9.92
C ASN A 116 0.48 -8.06 10.99
N VAL A 117 0.07 -9.32 11.08
CA VAL A 117 0.48 -10.21 12.18
C VAL A 117 1.93 -10.63 12.07
N LEU A 118 2.42 -10.96 10.86
CA LEU A 118 3.77 -11.48 10.67
C LEU A 118 4.87 -10.44 11.04
N PRO A 119 4.76 -9.16 10.64
CA PRO A 119 5.69 -8.13 11.10
C PRO A 119 5.52 -7.82 12.59
N GLY A 120 4.29 -7.84 13.11
CA GLY A 120 4.02 -7.69 14.54
C GLY A 120 4.74 -8.76 15.38
N LEU A 121 4.68 -10.03 14.97
CA LEU A 121 5.43 -11.12 15.61
C LEU A 121 6.95 -10.91 15.52
N ALA A 122 7.45 -10.38 14.39
CA ALA A 122 8.87 -10.09 14.25
C ALA A 122 9.33 -8.94 15.16
N PHE A 123 8.51 -7.90 15.37
CA PHE A 123 8.77 -6.85 16.36
C PHE A 123 8.61 -7.34 17.81
N SER A 124 7.66 -8.24 18.08
CA SER A 124 7.51 -8.81 19.42
C SER A 124 8.77 -9.58 19.83
N LEU A 125 9.44 -10.26 18.89
CA LEU A 125 10.73 -10.91 19.14
C LEU A 125 11.82 -9.93 19.59
N ASP A 126 12.05 -8.79 18.91
CA ASP A 126 13.04 -7.80 19.39
C ASP A 126 12.63 -7.20 20.74
N LEU A 127 11.34 -6.92 20.96
CA LEU A 127 10.84 -6.43 22.26
C LEU A 127 11.08 -7.44 23.40
N ILE A 128 10.83 -8.72 23.18
CA ILE A 128 11.08 -9.79 24.16
C ILE A 128 12.58 -9.88 24.46
N GLU A 129 13.43 -9.97 23.43
CA GLU A 129 14.87 -10.15 23.60
C GLU A 129 15.60 -8.91 24.16
N THR A 130 14.96 -7.73 24.17
CA THR A 130 15.56 -6.48 24.63
C THR A 130 15.02 -6.00 25.97
N THR A 131 13.70 -6.10 26.19
CA THR A 131 13.05 -5.61 27.41
C THR A 131 12.67 -6.73 28.37
N GLY A 132 12.30 -7.91 27.86
CA GLY A 132 11.67 -8.98 28.66
C GLY A 132 10.31 -8.62 29.29
N GLN A 133 9.80 -7.39 29.11
CA GLN A 133 8.57 -6.88 29.73
C GLN A 133 7.35 -6.92 28.80
N TYR A 134 7.58 -7.04 27.50
CA TYR A 134 6.55 -7.23 26.47
C TYR A 134 6.70 -8.61 25.83
N GLY A 135 5.60 -9.34 25.70
CA GLY A 135 5.51 -10.62 25.02
C GLY A 135 4.79 -10.55 23.68
N VAL A 136 4.63 -11.73 23.05
CA VAL A 136 3.83 -11.92 21.84
C VAL A 136 2.37 -11.50 22.08
N GLN A 137 1.82 -11.84 23.24
CA GLN A 137 0.43 -11.58 23.59
C GLN A 137 0.12 -10.08 23.69
N GLU A 138 1.01 -9.26 24.25
CA GLU A 138 0.83 -7.81 24.30
C GLU A 138 0.80 -7.17 22.91
N VAL A 139 1.58 -7.67 21.95
CA VAL A 139 1.57 -7.18 20.57
C VAL A 139 0.30 -7.61 19.82
N LEU A 140 -0.15 -8.85 20.00
CA LEU A 140 -1.42 -9.32 19.41
C LEU A 140 -2.63 -8.58 19.99
N LEU A 141 -2.64 -8.33 21.31
CA LEU A 141 -3.69 -7.56 21.99
C LEU A 141 -3.69 -6.09 21.55
N ALA A 142 -2.52 -5.47 21.40
CA ALA A 142 -2.39 -4.11 20.87
C ALA A 142 -2.95 -4.00 19.45
N SER A 143 -2.65 -4.97 18.57
CA SER A 143 -3.18 -5.03 17.20
C SER A 143 -4.69 -5.24 17.16
N PHE A 144 -5.25 -6.12 18.00
CA PHE A 144 -6.70 -6.28 18.14
C PHE A 144 -7.37 -4.99 18.64
N MET A 145 -6.84 -4.39 19.70
CA MET A 145 -7.36 -3.15 20.27
C MET A 145 -7.36 -2.01 19.24
N ALA A 146 -6.28 -1.86 18.47
CA ALA A 146 -6.18 -0.84 17.42
C ALA A 146 -7.23 -1.05 16.33
N ALA A 147 -7.38 -2.29 15.86
CA ALA A 147 -8.35 -2.68 14.84
C ALA A 147 -9.80 -2.46 15.30
N PHE A 148 -10.10 -2.82 16.56
CA PHE A 148 -11.41 -2.59 17.18
C PHE A 148 -11.73 -1.09 17.27
N MET A 149 -10.80 -0.29 17.80
CA MET A 149 -10.98 1.15 17.93
C MET A 149 -11.13 1.85 16.57
N ALA A 150 -10.31 1.48 15.57
CA ALA A 150 -10.41 2.02 14.22
C ALA A 150 -11.71 1.61 13.50
N SER A 151 -12.18 0.38 13.68
CA SER A 151 -13.39 -0.11 12.99
C SER A 151 -14.68 0.47 13.56
N PHE A 152 -14.81 0.56 14.89
CA PHE A 152 -16.01 1.09 15.55
C PHE A 152 -16.01 2.60 15.70
N PHE A 153 -14.89 3.20 16.10
CA PHE A 153 -14.81 4.63 16.44
C PHE A 153 -14.02 5.45 15.43
N GLY A 154 -13.18 4.85 14.59
CA GLY A 154 -12.40 5.56 13.57
C GLY A 154 -13.27 6.17 12.46
N GLY A 155 -12.85 7.34 11.97
CA GLY A 155 -13.44 8.02 10.83
C GLY A 155 -13.01 7.39 9.50
N GLN A 156 -11.73 7.04 9.34
CA GLN A 156 -11.21 6.35 8.16
C GLN A 156 -11.02 4.84 8.39
N PRO A 157 -11.90 3.96 7.87
CA PRO A 157 -11.83 2.53 8.15
C PRO A 157 -10.75 1.78 7.36
N LEU A 158 -10.17 2.40 6.34
CA LEU A 158 -9.08 1.84 5.54
C LEU A 158 -7.72 1.85 6.26
N LEU A 159 -7.56 2.66 7.31
CA LEU A 159 -6.32 2.75 8.08
C LEU A 159 -6.10 1.47 8.91
N ILE A 160 -5.01 0.76 8.65
CA ILE A 160 -4.58 -0.36 9.48
C ILE A 160 -3.58 0.16 10.51
N SER A 161 -3.79 -0.22 11.77
CA SER A 161 -2.93 0.13 12.90
C SER A 161 -2.39 -1.13 13.59
N GLY A 162 -1.16 -1.05 14.10
CA GLY A 162 -0.46 -2.16 14.73
C GLY A 162 0.85 -1.71 15.37
N VAL A 163 1.70 -2.65 15.76
CA VAL A 163 3.02 -2.35 16.35
C VAL A 163 4.07 -2.21 15.25
N THR A 164 4.92 -1.18 15.34
CA THR A 164 5.92 -0.84 14.33
C THR A 164 7.37 -0.87 14.87
N GLY A 165 8.35 -0.89 13.95
CA GLY A 165 9.77 -0.76 14.29
C GLY A 165 10.08 0.54 15.08
N PRO A 166 9.62 1.72 14.64
CA PRO A 166 9.70 2.97 15.40
C PRO A 166 9.31 2.90 16.88
N ILE A 167 8.13 2.33 17.22
CA ILE A 167 7.72 2.19 18.63
C ILE A 167 8.53 1.12 19.40
N THR A 168 9.10 0.14 18.67
CA THR A 168 10.04 -0.84 19.23
C THR A 168 11.38 -0.20 19.59
N VAL A 169 11.98 0.60 18.69
CA VAL A 169 13.19 1.41 18.97
C VAL A 169 12.96 2.30 20.19
N PHE A 170 11.82 3.00 20.25
CA PHE A 170 11.48 3.92 21.33
C PHE A 170 11.43 3.23 22.70
N ASN A 171 10.65 2.13 22.81
CA ASN A 171 10.52 1.37 24.06
C ASN A 171 11.86 0.73 24.50
N LYS A 172 12.59 0.13 23.55
CA LYS A 172 13.95 -0.40 23.76
C LYS A 172 14.91 0.66 24.31
N THR A 173 14.88 1.88 23.77
CA THR A 173 15.76 2.97 24.21
C THR A 173 15.38 3.49 25.61
N ILE A 174 14.08 3.58 25.93
CA ILE A 174 13.63 3.89 27.30
C ILE A 174 14.13 2.83 28.29
N TYR A 175 13.98 1.54 27.95
CA TYR A 175 14.45 0.44 28.78
C TYR A 175 15.97 0.52 29.02
N ASP A 176 16.75 0.68 27.95
CA ASP A 176 18.20 0.82 28.01
C ASP A 176 18.69 2.02 28.85
N ILE A 177 17.94 3.12 28.91
CA ILE A 177 18.30 4.32 29.69
C ILE A 177 18.13 4.08 31.20
N PHE A 178 17.07 3.38 31.61
CA PHE A 178 16.79 3.18 33.03
C PHE A 178 17.47 1.91 33.58
N GLU A 179 17.52 0.82 32.80
CA GLU A 179 18.13 -0.45 33.23
C GLU A 179 19.67 -0.39 33.31
N LYS A 180 20.31 0.57 32.64
CA LYS A 180 21.76 0.83 32.81
C LYS A 180 22.09 1.65 34.07
N ASN A 181 21.11 2.37 34.63
CA ASN A 181 21.27 3.29 35.77
C ASN A 181 20.65 2.70 37.05
N LYS A 182 20.97 1.43 37.36
CA LYS A 182 20.25 0.55 38.30
C LYS A 182 20.09 1.04 39.75
N THR A 183 20.78 2.10 40.18
CA THR A 183 20.84 2.49 41.59
C THR A 183 19.58 3.21 42.10
N ASP A 184 18.80 3.85 41.21
CA ASP A 184 17.60 4.65 41.57
C ASP A 184 16.49 4.67 40.48
N GLY A 185 16.53 3.74 39.51
CA GLY A 185 15.66 3.75 38.33
C GLY A 185 14.17 3.52 38.62
N PRO A 186 13.24 4.16 37.87
CA PRO A 186 11.81 3.91 38.00
C PRO A 186 11.42 2.54 37.46
N VAL A 187 10.33 1.96 37.97
CA VAL A 187 9.71 0.76 37.37
C VAL A 187 9.32 1.07 35.92
N TYR A 188 9.99 0.43 34.97
CA TYR A 188 9.87 0.70 33.53
C TYR A 188 8.41 0.82 33.04
N LEU A 189 7.56 -0.16 33.37
CA LEU A 189 6.15 -0.16 32.95
C LEU A 189 5.37 1.04 33.53
N HIS A 190 5.66 1.44 34.77
CA HIS A 190 5.00 2.60 35.39
C HIS A 190 5.43 3.90 34.70
N PHE A 191 6.72 4.01 34.34
CA PHE A 191 7.24 5.14 33.58
C PHE A 191 6.60 5.23 32.19
N VAL A 192 6.57 4.12 31.43
CA VAL A 192 5.95 4.06 30.09
C VAL A 192 4.45 4.41 30.14
N GLY A 193 3.74 4.00 31.19
CA GLY A 193 2.34 4.43 31.41
C GLY A 193 2.16 5.94 31.45
N TRP A 194 3.05 6.67 32.14
CA TRP A 194 3.05 8.14 32.12
C TRP A 194 3.49 8.74 30.79
N VAL A 195 4.48 8.15 30.10
CA VAL A 195 4.89 8.57 28.75
C VAL A 195 3.71 8.50 27.78
N TYR A 196 2.93 7.42 27.82
CA TYR A 196 1.76 7.22 26.96
C TYR A 196 0.59 8.13 27.36
N LEU A 197 0.39 8.42 28.65
CA LEU A 197 -0.59 9.41 29.11
C LEU A 197 -0.24 10.83 28.63
N TRP A 198 1.02 11.27 28.76
CA TRP A 198 1.46 12.55 28.20
C TRP A 198 1.27 12.60 26.68
N ALA A 199 1.65 11.54 25.96
CA ALA A 199 1.40 11.44 24.53
C ALA A 199 -0.09 11.55 24.19
N ALA A 200 -0.99 10.85 24.90
CA ALA A 200 -2.44 10.90 24.69
C ALA A 200 -3.01 12.31 24.91
N ILE A 201 -2.56 13.02 25.96
CA ILE A 201 -2.93 14.42 26.21
C ILE A 201 -2.52 15.30 25.02
N PHE A 202 -1.29 15.15 24.50
CA PHE A 202 -0.86 15.89 23.32
C PHE A 202 -1.69 15.57 22.08
N HIS A 203 -2.07 14.30 21.84
CA HIS A 203 -2.96 13.93 20.73
C HIS A 203 -4.31 14.64 20.83
N TRP A 204 -4.96 14.63 21.99
CA TRP A 204 -6.25 15.29 22.19
C TRP A 204 -6.15 16.80 22.02
N VAL A 205 -5.14 17.45 22.62
CA VAL A 205 -4.89 18.89 22.46
C VAL A 205 -4.63 19.25 21.00
N ALA A 206 -3.79 18.50 20.30
CA ALA A 206 -3.47 18.74 18.90
C ALA A 206 -4.67 18.52 17.96
N ALA A 207 -5.51 17.50 18.20
CA ALA A 207 -6.75 17.28 17.46
C ALA A 207 -7.74 18.45 17.65
N ILE A 208 -7.88 18.92 18.89
CA ILE A 208 -8.76 20.05 19.25
C ILE A 208 -8.25 21.39 18.68
N LEU A 209 -6.93 21.61 18.65
CA LEU A 209 -6.30 22.82 18.09
C LEU A 209 -6.18 22.79 16.54
N ASN A 210 -6.69 21.75 15.87
CA ASN A 210 -6.55 21.52 14.43
C ASN A 210 -5.09 21.45 13.94
N ALA A 211 -4.16 20.95 14.78
CA ALA A 211 -2.75 20.81 14.41
C ALA A 211 -2.54 19.92 13.17
N VAL A 212 -3.47 19.00 12.92
CA VAL A 212 -3.53 18.12 11.74
C VAL A 212 -3.56 18.90 10.42
N GLN A 213 -3.98 20.18 10.40
CA GLN A 213 -3.84 21.05 9.22
C GLN A 213 -2.38 21.23 8.76
N GLY A 214 -1.39 20.99 9.63
CA GLY A 214 0.03 20.98 9.28
C GLY A 214 0.39 19.89 8.25
N LEU A 215 -0.45 18.86 8.11
CA LEU A 215 -0.30 17.77 7.15
C LEU A 215 -0.25 18.26 5.69
N LYS A 216 -0.83 19.43 5.37
CA LYS A 216 -0.74 20.05 4.04
C LYS A 216 0.67 20.44 3.59
N TYR A 217 1.61 20.52 4.53
CA TYR A 217 3.03 20.77 4.25
C TYR A 217 3.83 19.49 4.02
N VAL A 218 3.29 18.33 4.39
CA VAL A 218 3.92 17.02 4.16
C VAL A 218 3.75 16.64 2.68
N THR A 219 4.85 16.36 2.00
CA THR A 219 4.86 15.98 0.58
C THR A 219 5.54 14.63 0.35
N ARG A 220 5.51 14.14 -0.89
CA ARG A 220 6.10 12.84 -1.25
C ARG A 220 7.56 12.73 -0.83
N PHE A 221 8.35 13.80 -0.95
CA PHE A 221 9.73 13.88 -0.44
C PHE A 221 9.87 13.36 1.01
N SER A 222 9.06 13.87 1.94
CA SER A 222 9.16 13.49 3.36
C SER A 222 8.65 12.06 3.59
N CYS A 223 7.56 11.68 2.92
CA CYS A 223 6.99 10.33 3.02
C CYS A 223 7.93 9.25 2.45
N GLU A 224 8.51 9.48 1.26
CA GLU A 224 9.42 8.56 0.59
C GLU A 224 10.75 8.43 1.35
N THR A 225 11.30 9.54 1.86
CA THR A 225 12.50 9.53 2.72
C THR A 225 12.27 8.72 4.00
N PHE A 226 11.09 8.87 4.65
CA PHE A 226 10.77 8.09 5.84
C PHE A 226 10.50 6.61 5.54
N GLY A 227 9.77 6.31 4.46
CA GLY A 227 9.56 4.92 4.02
C GLY A 227 10.88 4.21 3.71
N PHE A 228 11.82 4.91 3.07
CA PHE A 228 13.18 4.41 2.82
C PHE A 228 13.95 4.15 4.14
N TYR A 229 13.87 5.07 5.12
CA TYR A 229 14.41 4.87 6.47
C TYR A 229 13.84 3.61 7.15
N VAL A 230 12.51 3.45 7.21
CA VAL A 230 11.86 2.28 7.83
C VAL A 230 12.31 0.98 7.14
N SER A 231 12.43 1.00 5.82
CA SER A 231 12.88 -0.16 5.04
C SER A 231 14.34 -0.55 5.34
N ALA A 232 15.23 0.43 5.52
CA ALA A 232 16.61 0.18 5.92
C ALA A 232 16.71 -0.39 7.35
N VAL A 233 15.88 0.11 8.28
CA VAL A 233 15.76 -0.42 9.65
C VAL A 233 15.27 -1.87 9.65
N TYR A 234 14.36 -2.26 8.75
CA TYR A 234 13.92 -3.67 8.63
C TYR A 234 15.07 -4.58 8.19
N VAL A 235 15.88 -4.15 7.20
CA VAL A 235 17.06 -4.91 6.77
C VAL A 235 18.06 -5.05 7.93
N GLN A 236 18.32 -3.96 8.66
CA GLN A 236 19.16 -3.98 9.86
C GLN A 236 18.62 -4.97 10.91
N TYR A 237 17.32 -4.96 11.20
CA TYR A 237 16.74 -5.83 12.22
C TYR A 237 16.83 -7.31 11.86
N GLY A 238 16.63 -7.69 10.59
CA GLY A 238 16.86 -9.08 10.16
C GLY A 238 18.31 -9.54 10.41
N ILE A 239 19.30 -8.66 10.20
CA ILE A 239 20.71 -8.94 10.53
C ILE A 239 20.91 -9.03 12.05
N GLN A 240 20.27 -8.17 12.84
CA GLN A 240 20.35 -8.21 14.31
C GLN A 240 19.76 -9.50 14.90
N VAL A 241 18.63 -10.00 14.40
CA VAL A 241 18.07 -11.28 14.84
C VAL A 241 19.04 -12.43 14.57
N VAL A 242 19.56 -12.56 13.34
CA VAL A 242 20.54 -13.60 12.98
C VAL A 242 21.81 -13.51 13.83
N THR A 243 22.39 -12.31 13.98
CA THR A 243 23.63 -12.12 14.76
C THR A 243 23.46 -12.35 16.26
N ARG A 244 22.24 -12.23 16.80
CA ARG A 244 21.92 -12.60 18.20
C ARG A 244 21.84 -14.10 18.38
N GLN A 245 21.32 -14.85 17.40
CA GLN A 245 21.28 -16.33 17.46
C GLN A 245 22.69 -16.91 17.69
N PHE A 246 23.71 -16.41 17.00
CA PHE A 246 25.13 -16.81 17.21
C PHE A 246 25.67 -16.61 18.64
N ARG A 247 25.00 -15.84 19.49
CA ARG A 247 25.37 -15.64 20.90
C ARG A 247 24.52 -16.47 21.87
N GLN A 248 23.40 -16.99 21.42
CA GLN A 248 22.41 -17.70 22.25
C GLN A 248 22.44 -19.21 22.04
N THR A 249 22.73 -19.68 20.82
CA THR A 249 22.59 -21.09 20.41
C THR A 249 23.90 -21.63 19.83
N SER A 250 23.98 -22.94 19.64
CA SER A 250 25.08 -23.59 18.95
C SER A 250 25.31 -23.02 17.54
N THR A 251 26.56 -23.05 17.08
CA THR A 251 26.94 -22.53 15.75
C THR A 251 26.22 -23.24 14.61
N THR A 252 25.96 -24.55 14.75
CA THR A 252 25.18 -25.34 13.78
C THR A 252 23.74 -24.87 13.69
N SER A 253 23.08 -24.60 14.82
CA SER A 253 21.72 -24.06 14.85
C SER A 253 21.65 -22.63 14.31
N ALA A 254 22.66 -21.80 14.56
CA ALA A 254 22.77 -20.47 13.95
C ALA A 254 22.94 -20.54 12.41
N PHE A 255 23.70 -21.50 11.87
CA PHE A 255 23.77 -21.74 10.42
C PHE A 255 22.43 -22.22 9.83
N LEU A 256 21.69 -23.08 10.54
CA LEU A 256 20.32 -23.43 10.15
C LEU A 256 19.41 -22.19 10.15
N GLY A 257 19.55 -21.32 11.15
CA GLY A 257 18.86 -20.02 11.21
C GLY A 257 19.10 -19.15 9.97
N ILE A 258 20.35 -19.04 9.50
CA ILE A 258 20.70 -18.36 8.24
C ILE A 258 20.03 -19.02 7.04
N ILE A 259 20.07 -20.36 6.92
CA ILE A 259 19.49 -21.08 5.79
C ILE A 259 17.97 -20.81 5.71
N LEU A 260 17.26 -20.91 6.85
CA LEU A 260 15.84 -20.59 6.94
C LEU A 260 15.58 -19.12 6.57
N ALA A 261 16.39 -18.18 7.07
CA ALA A 261 16.27 -16.76 6.75
C ALA A 261 16.46 -16.45 5.26
N LEU A 262 17.45 -17.07 4.61
CA LEU A 262 17.72 -16.89 3.17
C LEU A 262 16.60 -17.49 2.31
N ILE A 263 16.06 -18.66 2.67
CA ILE A 263 14.92 -19.26 1.95
C ILE A 263 13.68 -18.36 2.11
N THR A 264 13.40 -17.86 3.32
CA THR A 264 12.27 -16.96 3.58
C THR A 264 12.41 -15.59 2.91
N LEU A 265 13.64 -15.10 2.69
CA LEU A 265 13.90 -13.91 1.86
C LEU A 265 13.59 -14.18 0.37
N VAL A 266 14.06 -15.30 -0.17
CA VAL A 266 14.11 -15.56 -1.61
C VAL A 266 12.77 -16.09 -2.16
N LEU A 267 12.08 -16.97 -1.44
CA LEU A 267 10.87 -17.64 -1.95
C LEU A 267 9.68 -16.68 -2.19
N PRO A 268 9.39 -15.66 -1.34
CA PRO A 268 8.31 -14.70 -1.61
C PRO A 268 8.62 -13.79 -2.80
N HIS A 269 9.90 -13.44 -3.02
CA HIS A 269 10.32 -12.74 -4.23
C HIS A 269 10.09 -13.55 -5.51
N TYR A 270 10.31 -14.88 -5.47
CA TYR A 270 9.91 -15.75 -6.58
C TYR A 270 8.39 -15.82 -6.78
N PHE A 271 7.59 -15.86 -5.70
CA PHE A 271 6.13 -15.78 -5.82
C PHE A 271 5.66 -14.45 -6.44
N ASN A 272 6.27 -13.31 -6.04
CA ASN A 272 5.99 -11.98 -6.61
C ASN A 272 6.42 -11.89 -8.09
N ALA A 273 7.58 -12.47 -8.45
CA ALA A 273 8.03 -12.58 -9.84
C ALA A 273 7.07 -13.44 -10.69
N LEU A 274 6.61 -14.57 -10.17
CA LEU A 274 5.63 -15.43 -10.83
C LEU A 274 4.26 -14.73 -10.96
N ALA A 275 3.87 -13.95 -9.94
CA ALA A 275 2.69 -13.09 -9.94
C ALA A 275 2.74 -11.93 -10.95
N ARG A 276 3.93 -11.50 -11.35
CA ARG A 276 4.13 -10.50 -12.43
C ARG A 276 4.30 -11.15 -13.81
N SER A 277 4.60 -12.45 -13.86
CA SER A 277 4.85 -13.17 -15.12
C SER A 277 3.60 -13.31 -16.01
N GLY A 278 3.85 -13.52 -17.31
CA GLY A 278 2.82 -13.86 -18.30
C GLY A 278 2.62 -15.36 -18.53
N TYR A 279 3.41 -16.22 -17.87
CA TYR A 279 3.48 -17.65 -18.18
C TYR A 279 2.40 -18.50 -17.49
N VAL A 280 1.64 -17.94 -16.55
CA VAL A 280 0.69 -18.69 -15.70
C VAL A 280 -0.70 -18.05 -15.67
N ASN A 281 -1.72 -18.89 -15.45
CA ASN A 281 -3.14 -18.50 -15.40
C ASN A 281 -3.42 -17.32 -14.44
N LYS A 282 -4.28 -16.39 -14.87
CA LYS A 282 -4.63 -15.14 -14.13
C LYS A 282 -5.10 -15.38 -12.68
N GLN A 283 -5.78 -16.50 -12.41
CA GLN A 283 -6.21 -16.88 -11.06
C GLN A 283 -5.04 -17.29 -10.16
N PHE A 284 -4.24 -18.26 -10.60
CA PHE A 284 -3.04 -18.70 -9.87
C PHE A 284 -2.05 -17.55 -9.67
N ARG A 285 -1.93 -16.67 -10.66
CA ARG A 285 -1.10 -15.48 -10.60
C ARG A 285 -1.50 -14.52 -9.46
N ARG A 286 -2.81 -14.33 -9.23
CA ARG A 286 -3.33 -13.56 -8.08
C ARG A 286 -3.08 -14.30 -6.76
N PHE A 287 -3.35 -15.61 -6.73
CA PHE A 287 -3.07 -16.45 -5.57
C PHE A 287 -1.59 -16.36 -5.11
N CYS A 288 -0.63 -16.35 -6.04
CA CYS A 288 0.79 -16.14 -5.72
C CYS A 288 1.10 -14.73 -5.19
N ALA A 289 0.41 -13.70 -5.67
CA ALA A 289 0.56 -12.33 -5.15
C ALA A 289 0.08 -12.23 -3.69
N ASP A 290 -1.10 -12.77 -3.43
CA ASP A 290 -1.81 -12.59 -2.16
C ASP A 290 -1.28 -13.54 -1.06
N TYR A 291 -0.95 -14.79 -1.40
CA TYR A 291 -0.59 -15.84 -0.43
C TYR A 291 0.88 -16.29 -0.45
N GLY A 292 1.72 -15.74 -1.33
CA GLY A 292 3.12 -16.18 -1.48
C GLY A 292 3.96 -16.07 -0.20
N MET A 293 3.81 -14.97 0.55
CA MET A 293 4.53 -14.77 1.82
C MET A 293 4.00 -15.66 2.97
N PRO A 294 2.68 -15.75 3.25
CA PRO A 294 2.13 -16.70 4.23
C PRO A 294 2.50 -18.16 3.96
N ILE A 295 2.37 -18.61 2.70
CA ILE A 295 2.71 -19.99 2.31
C ILE A 295 4.20 -20.26 2.53
N THR A 296 5.07 -19.30 2.22
CA THR A 296 6.51 -19.43 2.49
C THR A 296 6.79 -19.65 3.96
N ILE A 297 6.20 -18.86 4.86
CA ILE A 297 6.48 -18.98 6.30
C ILE A 297 6.01 -20.33 6.85
N ILE A 298 4.82 -20.79 6.46
CA ILE A 298 4.29 -22.10 6.87
C ILE A 298 5.19 -23.23 6.32
N ALA A 299 5.57 -23.16 5.04
CA ALA A 299 6.41 -24.19 4.40
C ALA A 299 7.84 -24.24 4.97
N VAL A 300 8.47 -23.09 5.22
CA VAL A 300 9.84 -23.03 5.77
C VAL A 300 9.86 -23.36 7.27
N THR A 301 8.79 -23.02 8.01
CA THR A 301 8.59 -23.51 9.39
C THR A 301 8.45 -25.03 9.41
N GLY A 302 7.62 -25.61 8.53
CA GLY A 302 7.49 -27.06 8.39
C GLY A 302 8.81 -27.75 7.99
N LEU A 303 9.61 -27.11 7.13
CA LEU A 303 10.96 -27.58 6.75
C LEU A 303 11.93 -27.60 7.93
N ALA A 304 11.83 -26.66 8.88
CA ALA A 304 12.70 -26.59 10.06
C ALA A 304 12.53 -27.82 10.99
N TYR A 305 11.32 -28.39 11.07
CA TYR A 305 11.03 -29.64 11.79
C TYR A 305 11.20 -30.90 10.93
N TRP A 306 11.59 -30.77 9.65
CA TRP A 306 11.66 -31.92 8.76
C TRP A 306 13.02 -32.64 8.84
N GLY A 307 12.99 -33.90 9.25
CA GLY A 307 14.16 -34.78 9.22
C GLY A 307 15.21 -34.40 10.26
N ARG A 308 16.49 -34.29 9.84
CA ARG A 308 17.62 -34.06 10.77
C ARG A 308 17.71 -32.63 11.32
N PHE A 309 16.85 -31.71 10.86
CA PHE A 309 16.83 -30.32 11.37
C PHE A 309 16.13 -30.19 12.73
N ASP A 310 15.26 -31.15 13.08
CA ASP A 310 14.52 -31.19 14.35
C ASP A 310 15.44 -31.10 15.59
N GLN A 311 16.58 -31.78 15.53
CA GLN A 311 17.60 -31.79 16.59
C GLN A 311 18.24 -30.42 16.88
N TYR A 312 18.15 -29.47 15.94
CA TYR A 312 18.73 -28.13 16.03
C TYR A 312 17.67 -27.05 16.25
N ILE A 313 16.43 -27.25 15.78
CA ILE A 313 15.33 -26.30 16.01
C ILE A 313 14.74 -26.40 17.42
N LEU A 314 14.83 -27.57 18.05
CA LEU A 314 14.41 -27.81 19.44
C LEU A 314 15.44 -27.30 20.47
N GLU A 315 16.54 -26.67 20.05
CA GLU A 315 17.49 -26.01 20.96
C GLU A 315 16.87 -24.73 21.56
N ASP A 316 16.97 -24.58 22.88
CA ASP A 316 16.40 -23.43 23.60
C ASP A 316 16.87 -22.11 23.00
N GLY A 317 15.90 -21.28 22.57
CA GLY A 317 16.16 -19.98 21.96
C GLY A 317 16.22 -19.97 20.43
N MET A 318 15.97 -21.08 19.73
CA MET A 318 15.81 -21.09 18.26
C MET A 318 14.41 -20.70 17.77
N THR A 319 13.38 -20.88 18.60
CA THR A 319 11.97 -20.55 18.29
C THR A 319 11.49 -19.27 18.98
N LEU A 320 10.29 -18.80 18.62
CA LEU A 320 9.62 -17.67 19.26
C LEU A 320 9.22 -18.04 20.70
N PRO A 321 9.73 -17.35 21.75
CA PRO A 321 9.34 -17.64 23.13
C PRO A 321 7.87 -17.29 23.37
N THR A 322 7.04 -18.33 23.57
CA THR A 322 5.61 -18.21 23.91
C THR A 322 5.36 -18.47 25.39
N THR A 323 4.40 -17.75 25.94
CA THR A 323 3.94 -17.87 27.32
C THR A 323 3.19 -19.19 27.56
N THR A 324 3.40 -19.83 28.71
CA THR A 324 2.75 -21.11 29.06
C THR A 324 1.25 -20.98 29.35
N SER A 325 0.69 -19.77 29.33
CA SER A 325 -0.71 -19.45 29.63
C SER A 325 -1.23 -18.36 28.70
N SER A 326 -2.30 -18.67 27.96
CA SER A 326 -3.00 -17.70 27.11
C SER A 326 -3.66 -16.58 27.92
N PHE A 327 -3.71 -15.39 27.31
CA PHE A 327 -4.22 -14.14 27.89
C PHE A 327 -3.52 -13.70 29.20
N LYS A 328 -2.25 -14.06 29.35
CA LYS A 328 -1.36 -13.57 30.41
C LYS A 328 -0.22 -12.71 29.82
N PRO A 329 0.06 -11.53 30.39
CA PRO A 329 1.19 -10.72 29.95
C PRO A 329 2.53 -11.36 30.33
N ALA A 330 3.60 -10.91 29.69
CA ALA A 330 4.96 -11.34 30.01
C ALA A 330 5.30 -11.10 31.49
N GLY A 331 5.93 -12.09 32.13
CA GLY A 331 6.34 -12.04 33.54
C GLY A 331 5.24 -12.32 34.57
N ASP A 332 4.10 -12.92 34.17
CA ASP A 332 2.96 -13.27 35.05
C ASP A 332 2.36 -12.07 35.82
N ARG A 333 2.56 -10.85 35.28
CA ARG A 333 2.08 -9.59 35.87
C ARG A 333 0.57 -9.40 35.73
N THR A 334 0.02 -8.45 36.48
CA THR A 334 -1.36 -7.99 36.23
C THR A 334 -1.42 -7.10 34.99
N TRP A 335 -2.49 -7.24 34.19
CA TRP A 335 -2.71 -6.42 32.99
C TRP A 335 -2.78 -4.92 33.30
N LEU A 336 -3.39 -4.53 34.42
CA LEU A 336 -3.50 -3.12 34.81
C LEU A 336 -2.19 -2.63 35.45
N VAL A 337 -1.48 -1.76 34.73
CA VAL A 337 -0.26 -1.13 35.23
C VAL A 337 -0.62 -0.01 36.21
N ARG A 338 -0.09 -0.06 37.43
CA ARG A 338 -0.37 0.93 38.48
C ARG A 338 0.55 2.15 38.38
N PHE A 339 0.55 2.83 37.23
CA PHE A 339 1.43 3.97 36.95
C PHE A 339 1.30 5.11 37.98
N TRP A 340 0.15 5.27 38.63
CA TRP A 340 -0.06 6.24 39.72
C TRP A 340 0.75 5.94 41.01
N GLN A 341 1.42 4.80 41.12
CA GLN A 341 2.34 4.48 42.21
C GLN A 341 3.79 4.93 41.92
N LEU A 342 4.02 5.69 40.85
CA LEU A 342 5.32 6.24 40.49
C LEU A 342 5.62 7.53 41.28
N GLU A 343 6.86 7.67 41.75
CA GLU A 343 7.34 8.88 42.42
C GLU A 343 7.25 10.12 41.50
N GLY A 344 6.73 11.23 42.03
CA GLY A 344 6.39 12.42 41.25
C GLY A 344 7.53 13.00 40.41
N LYS A 345 8.79 12.81 40.81
CA LYS A 345 9.97 13.24 40.02
C LYS A 345 9.96 12.63 38.61
N TRP A 346 9.59 11.35 38.50
CA TRP A 346 9.60 10.62 37.23
C TRP A 346 8.42 10.99 36.32
N VAL A 347 7.31 11.48 36.89
CA VAL A 347 6.15 11.97 36.13
C VAL A 347 6.51 13.18 35.28
N GLY A 348 7.33 14.10 35.81
CA GLY A 348 7.88 15.23 35.05
C GLY A 348 8.90 14.78 34.00
N VAL A 349 9.77 13.82 34.34
CA VAL A 349 10.76 13.25 33.40
C VAL A 349 10.11 12.51 32.24
N ALA A 350 8.89 11.97 32.39
CA ALA A 350 8.15 11.32 31.31
C ALA A 350 7.64 12.28 30.21
N PHE A 351 7.54 13.59 30.49
CA PHE A 351 6.94 14.57 29.58
C PHE A 351 7.68 14.71 28.22
N PRO A 352 9.02 14.85 28.15
CA PRO A 352 9.73 14.92 26.86
C PRO A 352 9.61 13.65 26.03
N PHE A 353 9.60 12.47 26.67
CA PHE A 353 9.37 11.19 25.99
C PHE A 353 7.95 11.12 25.40
N GLY A 354 6.95 11.60 26.15
CA GLY A 354 5.55 11.68 25.67
C GLY A 354 5.40 12.65 24.50
N LEU A 355 6.12 13.77 24.50
CA LEU A 355 6.16 14.72 23.38
C LEU A 355 6.79 14.11 22.12
N VAL A 356 7.91 13.38 22.28
CA VAL A 356 8.56 12.66 21.18
C VAL A 356 7.65 11.57 20.60
N LEU A 357 7.00 10.78 21.45
CA LEU A 357 6.04 9.76 21.03
C LEU A 357 4.85 10.37 20.29
N PHE A 358 4.37 11.52 20.75
CA PHE A 358 3.36 12.31 20.04
C PHE A 358 3.84 12.76 18.65
N ILE A 359 5.08 13.27 18.51
CA ILE A 359 5.63 13.67 17.20
C ILE A 359 5.73 12.46 16.26
N LEU A 360 6.17 11.31 16.77
CA LEU A 360 6.22 10.05 16.00
C LEU A 360 4.84 9.65 15.49
N PHE A 361 3.84 9.59 16.38
CA PHE A 361 2.50 9.17 16.01
C PHE A 361 1.78 10.20 15.13
N TYR A 362 2.07 11.50 15.30
CA TYR A 362 1.63 12.56 14.40
C TYR A 362 2.17 12.34 12.97
N PHE A 363 3.40 11.87 12.80
CA PHE A 363 3.91 11.56 11.47
C PHE A 363 3.34 10.23 10.95
N ASP A 364 3.56 9.12 11.67
CA ASP A 364 3.23 7.77 11.21
C ASP A 364 1.74 7.60 10.87
N ALA A 365 0.84 8.05 11.75
CA ALA A 365 -0.60 7.88 11.53
C ALA A 365 -1.13 8.75 10.38
N ASN A 366 -0.69 10.01 10.29
CA ASN A 366 -1.13 10.90 9.23
C ASN A 366 -0.52 10.52 7.87
N VAL A 367 0.75 10.08 7.83
CA VAL A 367 1.40 9.62 6.59
C VAL A 367 0.81 8.29 6.11
N SER A 368 0.56 7.33 7.01
CA SER A 368 -0.15 6.09 6.69
C SER A 368 -1.55 6.39 6.14
N SER A 369 -2.29 7.32 6.77
CA SER A 369 -3.63 7.72 6.32
C SER A 369 -3.62 8.47 4.97
N LEU A 370 -2.64 9.36 4.71
CA LEU A 370 -2.46 9.99 3.39
C LEU A 370 -2.14 8.98 2.29
N ILE A 371 -1.23 8.03 2.55
CA ILE A 371 -0.78 7.06 1.56
C ILE A 371 -1.90 6.06 1.22
N ALA A 372 -2.69 5.63 2.22
CA ALA A 372 -3.92 4.86 2.01
C ALA A 372 -4.99 5.63 1.22
N GLN A 373 -4.86 6.95 1.11
CA GLN A 373 -5.76 7.84 0.38
C GLN A 373 -5.04 8.54 -0.79
N GLY A 374 -4.00 7.88 -1.32
CA GLY A 374 -3.22 8.36 -2.44
C GLY A 374 -4.09 8.66 -3.67
N SER A 375 -3.65 9.62 -4.49
CA SER A 375 -4.37 10.05 -5.71
C SER A 375 -4.57 8.95 -6.76
N GLU A 376 -3.95 7.79 -6.58
CA GLU A 376 -4.11 6.57 -7.39
C GLU A 376 -5.38 5.76 -7.05
N TYR A 377 -6.01 6.02 -5.90
CA TYR A 377 -7.21 5.32 -5.45
C TYR A 377 -8.47 6.17 -5.67
N PRO A 378 -9.45 5.70 -6.46
CA PRO A 378 -10.74 6.39 -6.65
C PRO A 378 -11.65 6.17 -5.43
N LEU A 379 -11.37 6.92 -4.36
CA LEU A 379 -12.19 7.02 -3.14
C LEU A 379 -13.41 7.92 -3.37
N LYS A 380 -14.48 7.68 -2.59
CA LYS A 380 -15.76 8.39 -2.74
C LYS A 380 -16.23 9.10 -1.46
N LYS A 381 -15.86 8.60 -0.28
CA LYS A 381 -16.34 9.12 1.01
C LYS A 381 -15.27 10.05 1.63
N PRO A 382 -15.66 11.13 2.35
CA PRO A 382 -14.75 12.17 2.81
C PRO A 382 -13.83 11.71 3.95
N ALA A 383 -12.57 12.10 3.95
CA ALA A 383 -11.60 11.69 4.98
C ALA A 383 -11.83 12.39 6.34
N ALA A 384 -11.30 11.83 7.43
CA ALA A 384 -11.59 12.26 8.81
C ALA A 384 -10.35 12.29 9.74
N PHE A 385 -9.27 12.93 9.29
CA PHE A 385 -7.96 12.93 9.94
C PHE A 385 -7.96 13.47 11.40
N HIS A 386 -8.73 14.51 11.72
CA HIS A 386 -8.77 15.07 13.08
C HIS A 386 -9.41 14.12 14.08
N TRP A 387 -10.45 13.40 13.63
CA TRP A 387 -11.16 12.43 14.45
C TRP A 387 -10.33 11.16 14.65
N ASP A 388 -9.73 10.62 13.59
CA ASP A 388 -8.80 9.48 13.68
C ASP A 388 -7.65 9.74 14.65
N PHE A 389 -7.08 10.96 14.61
CA PHE A 389 -5.99 11.35 15.50
C PHE A 389 -6.41 11.49 16.97
N PHE A 390 -7.67 11.87 17.23
CA PHE A 390 -8.25 11.87 18.58
C PHE A 390 -8.45 10.44 19.11
N ILE A 391 -8.97 9.53 18.28
CA ILE A 391 -9.14 8.10 18.62
C ILE A 391 -7.78 7.42 18.84
N LEU A 392 -6.74 7.77 18.09
CA LEU A 392 -5.37 7.31 18.33
C LEU A 392 -4.86 7.70 19.73
N GLY A 393 -5.18 8.91 20.20
CA GLY A 393 -4.88 9.34 21.57
C GLY A 393 -5.56 8.47 22.63
N ILE A 394 -6.84 8.12 22.44
CA ILE A 394 -7.57 7.20 23.33
C ILE A 394 -6.93 5.80 23.32
N THR A 395 -6.60 5.29 22.13
CA THR A 395 -5.97 3.97 21.95
C THR A 395 -4.59 3.92 22.62
N THR A 396 -3.81 5.01 22.52
CA THR A 396 -2.50 5.17 23.19
C THR A 396 -2.64 5.21 24.71
N PHE A 397 -3.66 5.91 25.23
CA PHE A 397 -3.96 5.93 26.66
C PHE A 397 -4.30 4.53 27.19
N ILE A 398 -5.20 3.80 26.52
CA ILE A 398 -5.57 2.42 26.91
C ILE A 398 -4.36 1.49 26.82
N ALA A 399 -3.48 1.65 25.82
CA ALA A 399 -2.22 0.89 25.75
C ALA A 399 -1.34 1.12 26.99
N GLY A 400 -1.30 2.35 27.51
CA GLY A 400 -0.56 2.71 28.72
C GLY A 400 -1.14 2.11 29.99
N LEU A 401 -2.48 2.07 30.10
CA LEU A 401 -3.18 1.41 31.21
C LEU A 401 -2.91 -0.10 31.25
N LEU A 402 -2.91 -0.75 30.08
CA LEU A 402 -2.72 -2.20 29.95
C LEU A 402 -1.23 -2.61 29.91
N GLY A 403 -0.31 -1.66 29.85
CA GLY A 403 1.12 -1.94 29.68
C GLY A 403 1.40 -2.81 28.46
N ILE A 404 0.79 -2.46 27.32
CA ILE A 404 1.01 -3.07 26.00
C ILE A 404 1.69 -2.02 25.08
N PRO A 405 2.43 -2.42 24.02
CA PRO A 405 3.01 -1.45 23.10
C PRO A 405 1.89 -0.63 22.41
N ALA A 406 2.07 0.69 22.33
CA ALA A 406 1.06 1.56 21.72
C ALA A 406 1.00 1.31 20.20
N PRO A 407 -0.17 0.94 19.65
CA PRO A 407 -0.32 0.69 18.22
C PRO A 407 -0.47 2.00 17.44
N ASN A 408 0.14 2.09 16.26
CA ASN A 408 0.08 3.25 15.38
C ASN A 408 -0.17 2.86 13.91
N GLY A 409 -0.41 3.88 13.06
CA GLY A 409 -0.75 3.67 11.65
C GLY A 409 0.39 3.01 10.87
N LEU A 410 0.08 1.90 10.19
CA LEU A 410 1.06 1.09 9.48
C LEU A 410 1.29 1.61 8.06
N ILE A 411 2.50 2.08 7.76
CA ILE A 411 2.80 2.73 6.47
C ILE A 411 2.70 1.77 5.26
N PRO A 412 3.34 0.59 5.23
CA PRO A 412 3.21 -0.29 4.06
C PRO A 412 1.87 -1.06 4.02
N GLN A 413 1.27 -1.38 5.17
CA GLN A 413 0.03 -2.17 5.22
C GLN A 413 -1.22 -1.38 4.80
N ALA A 414 -1.31 -0.08 5.10
CA ALA A 414 -2.50 0.73 4.77
C ALA A 414 -2.74 0.94 3.25
N PRO A 415 -1.75 1.23 2.38
CA PRO A 415 -1.95 1.21 0.93
C PRO A 415 -2.20 -0.20 0.41
N LEU A 416 -1.53 -1.23 0.94
CA LEU A 416 -1.79 -2.62 0.56
C LEU A 416 -3.24 -3.04 0.85
N HIS A 417 -3.81 -2.59 1.96
CA HIS A 417 -5.22 -2.79 2.30
C HIS A 417 -6.16 -2.07 1.32
N THR A 418 -5.83 -0.84 0.95
CA THR A 418 -6.62 -0.08 -0.02
C THR A 418 -6.55 -0.74 -1.40
N ALA A 419 -5.35 -1.15 -1.84
CA ALA A 419 -5.10 -1.83 -3.11
C ALA A 419 -5.82 -3.17 -3.24
N SER A 420 -5.90 -4.00 -2.18
CA SER A 420 -6.67 -5.26 -2.21
C SER A 420 -8.18 -5.02 -2.42
N LEU A 421 -8.69 -3.88 -1.96
CA LEU A 421 -10.09 -3.46 -2.12
C LEU A 421 -10.37 -2.73 -3.46
N VAL A 422 -9.36 -2.42 -4.28
CA VAL A 422 -9.51 -1.77 -5.59
C VAL A 422 -10.15 -2.70 -6.62
N ILE A 423 -11.31 -2.31 -7.13
CA ILE A 423 -11.95 -2.89 -8.31
C ILE A 423 -11.26 -2.35 -9.57
N MET A 424 -10.38 -3.17 -10.16
CA MET A 424 -9.81 -2.93 -11.48
C MET A 424 -10.86 -3.19 -12.57
N GLY A 425 -11.09 -2.18 -13.42
CA GLY A 425 -11.84 -2.29 -14.67
C GLY A 425 -10.92 -2.15 -15.89
N TYR A 426 -11.51 -2.04 -17.07
CA TYR A 426 -10.79 -1.77 -18.32
C TYR A 426 -11.22 -0.42 -18.87
N GLU A 427 -10.27 0.32 -19.44
CA GLU A 427 -10.55 1.54 -20.20
C GLU A 427 -11.28 1.20 -21.51
N ASP A 428 -12.48 1.77 -21.72
CA ASP A 428 -13.27 1.55 -22.93
C ASP A 428 -12.73 2.41 -24.08
N ALA A 429 -12.46 1.79 -25.22
CA ALA A 429 -11.75 2.42 -26.34
C ALA A 429 -12.49 3.61 -27.00
N SER A 430 -13.78 3.82 -26.68
CA SER A 430 -14.60 4.90 -27.21
C SER A 430 -14.27 6.29 -26.65
N SER A 431 -13.69 6.39 -25.44
CA SER A 431 -13.24 7.68 -24.89
C SER A 431 -11.88 8.12 -25.46
N ALA A 432 -11.03 7.18 -25.86
CA ALA A 432 -9.72 7.47 -26.45
C ALA A 432 -9.79 8.04 -27.88
N SER A 433 -10.91 7.83 -28.60
CA SER A 433 -11.13 8.41 -29.94
C SER A 433 -11.64 9.87 -29.91
N SER A 434 -12.11 10.35 -28.76
CA SER A 434 -12.67 11.70 -28.60
C SER A 434 -11.57 12.78 -28.66
N ASP A 435 -10.43 12.53 -28.03
CA ASP A 435 -9.36 13.54 -27.84
C ASP A 435 -8.46 13.75 -29.07
N VAL A 436 -8.62 12.97 -30.14
CA VAL A 436 -7.74 13.03 -31.33
C VAL A 436 -8.36 13.86 -32.48
N THR A 437 -9.61 14.32 -32.34
CA THR A 437 -10.35 14.99 -33.44
C THR A 437 -10.70 16.46 -33.16
N LEU A 438 -9.98 17.11 -32.23
CA LEU A 438 -10.21 18.51 -31.83
C LEU A 438 -8.88 19.27 -31.70
N HIS A 439 -8.14 19.45 -32.80
CA HIS A 439 -7.17 20.55 -33.01
C HIS A 439 -6.63 20.61 -34.45
N THR A 440 -7.48 20.99 -35.40
CA THR A 440 -7.06 21.62 -36.68
C THR A 440 -8.11 22.66 -37.06
N GLY A 441 -8.00 23.84 -36.48
CA GLY A 441 -8.79 25.01 -36.88
C GLY A 441 -8.11 25.74 -38.03
N GLU A 442 -8.85 25.89 -39.12
CA GLU A 442 -8.88 27.04 -40.05
C GLU A 442 -7.58 27.85 -40.29
N GLU A 443 -6.95 27.62 -41.44
CA GLU A 443 -6.28 28.68 -42.20
C GLU A 443 -6.57 28.54 -43.71
N GLY A 444 -6.72 29.68 -44.40
CA GLY A 444 -6.28 29.83 -45.79
C GLY A 444 -7.15 29.25 -46.91
N ASN A 445 -8.27 29.92 -47.23
CA ASN A 445 -8.95 29.71 -48.50
C ASN A 445 -8.21 30.40 -49.67
N GLN A 446 -7.49 29.66 -50.52
CA GLN A 446 -7.09 30.14 -51.85
C GLN A 446 -6.75 28.98 -52.81
N ALA A 447 -7.50 28.88 -53.91
CA ALA A 447 -7.21 27.98 -55.01
C ALA A 447 -6.52 28.74 -56.16
N VAL A 448 -5.25 28.44 -56.44
CA VAL A 448 -4.57 28.84 -57.69
C VAL A 448 -3.67 27.71 -58.20
N GLN A 449 -4.19 27.00 -59.20
CA GLN A 449 -3.52 26.66 -60.46
C GLN A 449 -1.97 26.70 -60.51
N LEU A 450 -1.34 25.55 -60.75
CA LEU A 450 -0.08 25.48 -61.49
C LEU A 450 -0.16 24.40 -62.57
N ASP A 451 0.55 24.64 -63.67
CA ASP A 451 0.22 24.13 -65.00
C ASP A 451 1.13 22.97 -65.47
N GLN A 452 0.76 22.41 -66.63
CA GLN A 452 1.41 21.40 -67.45
C GLN A 452 2.96 21.44 -67.51
N MET A 453 3.61 20.28 -67.68
CA MET A 453 4.18 19.89 -68.99
C MET A 453 4.71 18.44 -69.05
N GLU A 454 5.01 17.99 -70.27
CA GLU A 454 5.52 16.67 -70.70
C GLU A 454 4.54 15.49 -70.48
N GLY A 455 4.15 14.68 -71.47
CA GLY A 455 4.59 14.47 -72.86
C GLY A 455 4.69 12.95 -73.08
N GLY A 456 4.16 12.28 -74.11
CA GLY A 456 3.47 12.59 -75.36
C GLY A 456 3.33 11.23 -76.09
N GLY A 457 2.28 11.00 -76.88
CA GLY A 457 2.08 9.68 -77.52
C GLY A 457 0.72 9.54 -78.20
N VAL A 458 0.73 9.22 -79.51
CA VAL A 458 -0.42 9.37 -80.42
C VAL A 458 -0.98 8.00 -80.85
N LYS A 459 -2.24 8.01 -81.34
CA LYS A 459 -3.03 6.95 -82.01
C LYS A 459 -3.96 6.14 -81.07
N GLY A 460 -5.19 5.79 -81.45
CA GLY A 460 -5.93 6.14 -82.66
C GLY A 460 -6.91 5.04 -83.12
N ASN A 461 -8.20 5.37 -83.12
CA ASN A 461 -9.32 4.78 -83.87
C ASN A 461 -9.94 3.40 -83.48
N ASN A 462 -11.29 3.47 -83.44
CA ASN A 462 -12.30 2.53 -83.97
C ASN A 462 -12.99 1.45 -83.11
N ALA A 463 -14.32 1.64 -83.06
CA ALA A 463 -15.39 0.66 -83.33
C ALA A 463 -15.78 -0.40 -82.27
N MET A 464 -16.89 -0.08 -81.56
CA MET A 464 -18.20 -0.75 -81.71
C MET A 464 -18.28 -2.29 -81.55
N GLY A 465 -18.96 -2.77 -80.49
CA GLY A 465 -19.51 -4.13 -80.51
C GLY A 465 -19.77 -4.82 -79.16
N ASN A 466 -21.02 -4.72 -78.69
CA ASN A 466 -21.81 -5.79 -78.05
C ASN A 466 -21.63 -6.16 -76.56
N ASP A 467 -22.77 -6.58 -76.00
CA ASP A 467 -23.06 -6.92 -74.61
C ASP A 467 -22.20 -8.02 -73.97
N GLY A 468 -21.92 -7.89 -72.66
CA GLY A 468 -21.24 -8.93 -71.88
C GLY A 468 -21.18 -8.68 -70.37
N HIS A 469 -22.06 -9.38 -69.63
CA HIS A 469 -22.03 -9.68 -68.19
C HIS A 469 -20.89 -9.05 -67.33
N SER A 470 -21.25 -8.09 -66.46
CA SER A 470 -20.31 -7.46 -65.51
C SER A 470 -19.98 -8.35 -64.28
N THR A 471 -19.16 -9.37 -64.51
CA THR A 471 -18.59 -10.18 -63.41
C THR A 471 -17.62 -9.34 -62.59
N LYS A 472 -18.06 -8.80 -61.44
CA LYS A 472 -17.21 -8.03 -60.52
C LYS A 472 -16.08 -8.90 -59.94
N ARG A 473 -14.94 -8.90 -60.63
CA ARG A 473 -13.69 -9.53 -60.23
C ARG A 473 -13.17 -8.87 -58.95
N ARG A 474 -13.53 -9.45 -57.81
CA ARG A 474 -13.17 -9.00 -56.45
C ARG A 474 -11.65 -9.03 -56.29
N ARG A 475 -10.99 -7.89 -56.54
CA ARG A 475 -9.56 -7.67 -56.29
C ARG A 475 -9.29 -7.94 -54.81
N MET A 476 -8.62 -9.05 -54.50
CA MET A 476 -8.04 -9.24 -53.17
C MET A 476 -6.90 -8.22 -53.02
N SER A 477 -7.21 -7.09 -52.40
CA SER A 477 -6.18 -6.28 -51.78
C SER A 477 -5.68 -7.07 -50.57
N ASN A 478 -4.45 -7.59 -50.64
CA ASN A 478 -3.72 -8.07 -49.46
C ASN A 478 -3.30 -6.85 -48.62
N GLY A 479 -4.28 -6.15 -48.06
CA GLY A 479 -4.06 -5.34 -46.88
C GLY A 479 -3.77 -6.29 -45.74
N ILE A 480 -2.50 -6.38 -45.33
CA ILE A 480 -2.14 -6.94 -44.03
C ILE A 480 -2.75 -6.00 -43.00
N GLY A 481 -3.99 -6.30 -42.61
CA GLY A 481 -4.64 -5.65 -41.49
C GLY A 481 -3.87 -6.04 -40.25
N GLU A 482 -2.93 -5.19 -39.84
CA GLU A 482 -2.34 -5.24 -38.51
C GLU A 482 -3.50 -5.26 -37.53
N ARG A 483 -3.75 -6.42 -36.91
CA ARG A 483 -4.60 -6.50 -35.74
C ARG A 483 -3.88 -5.74 -34.64
N LYS A 484 -4.14 -4.43 -34.58
CA LYS A 484 -3.78 -3.57 -33.47
C LYS A 484 -4.44 -4.21 -32.26
N ILE A 485 -3.65 -4.93 -31.47
CA ILE A 485 -4.12 -5.54 -30.23
C ILE A 485 -4.36 -4.36 -29.30
N ASP A 486 -5.61 -3.91 -29.21
CA ASP A 486 -6.03 -2.96 -28.19
C ASP A 486 -5.74 -3.57 -26.83
N LYS A 487 -4.58 -3.20 -26.29
CA LYS A 487 -4.20 -3.47 -24.90
C LYS A 487 -5.08 -2.58 -24.04
N ARG A 488 -6.33 -3.02 -23.84
CA ARG A 488 -7.25 -2.46 -22.85
C ARG A 488 -6.51 -2.34 -21.53
N ARG A 489 -6.24 -1.11 -21.12
CA ARG A 489 -5.49 -0.81 -19.90
C ARG A 489 -6.37 -1.19 -18.72
N GLU A 490 -5.86 -2.02 -17.81
CA GLU A 490 -6.52 -2.22 -16.52
C GLU A 490 -6.32 -0.95 -15.69
N ILE A 491 -7.42 -0.30 -15.29
CA ILE A 491 -7.42 0.95 -14.50
C ILE A 491 -8.26 0.75 -13.22
N PRO A 492 -7.90 1.40 -12.10
CA PRO A 492 -8.70 1.37 -10.88
C PRO A 492 -10.02 2.15 -11.12
N VAL A 493 -11.17 1.51 -10.92
CA VAL A 493 -12.49 2.12 -11.15
C VAL A 493 -13.18 2.54 -9.85
N ALA A 494 -13.03 1.75 -8.79
CA ALA A 494 -13.60 2.03 -7.47
C ALA A 494 -12.83 1.31 -6.37
N VAL A 495 -12.89 1.83 -5.14
CA VAL A 495 -12.46 1.13 -3.91
C VAL A 495 -13.69 0.75 -3.09
N VAL A 496 -13.69 -0.45 -2.49
CA VAL A 496 -14.71 -0.83 -1.51
C VAL A 496 -14.34 -0.28 -0.14
N GLU A 497 -14.91 0.87 0.24
CA GLU A 497 -14.69 1.50 1.55
C GLU A 497 -15.55 0.82 2.63
N GLN A 498 -14.94 0.01 3.50
CA GLN A 498 -15.66 -0.81 4.50
C GLN A 498 -14.87 -1.03 5.81
N ARG A 499 -15.58 -1.41 6.88
CA ARG A 499 -15.05 -1.59 8.26
C ARG A 499 -14.71 -3.04 8.66
N VAL A 500 -15.26 -4.02 7.94
CA VAL A 500 -15.27 -5.43 8.37
C VAL A 500 -13.92 -6.10 8.24
N SER A 501 -13.11 -5.81 7.21
CA SER A 501 -11.78 -6.44 7.07
C SER A 501 -10.83 -6.08 8.22
N ASN A 502 -10.86 -4.82 8.66
CA ASN A 502 -10.02 -4.32 9.74
C ASN A 502 -10.45 -4.96 11.08
N LEU A 503 -11.76 -5.00 11.36
CA LEU A 503 -12.28 -5.70 12.54
C LEU A 503 -11.95 -7.20 12.48
N ALA A 504 -12.14 -7.86 11.34
CA ALA A 504 -11.93 -9.29 11.18
C ALA A 504 -10.46 -9.69 11.31
N GLN A 505 -9.50 -8.92 10.77
CA GLN A 505 -8.08 -9.19 11.03
C GLN A 505 -7.72 -8.99 12.51
N GLY A 506 -8.30 -7.99 13.18
CA GLY A 506 -8.15 -7.80 14.62
C GLY A 506 -8.66 -9.00 15.41
N CYS A 507 -9.86 -9.48 15.10
CA CYS A 507 -10.44 -10.67 15.73
C CYS A 507 -9.63 -11.94 15.44
N LEU A 508 -9.00 -12.06 14.27
CA LEU A 508 -8.07 -13.15 13.98
C LEU A 508 -6.80 -13.06 14.85
N CYS A 509 -6.26 -11.86 15.12
CA CYS A 509 -5.19 -11.67 16.09
C CYS A 509 -5.59 -12.09 17.51
N LEU A 510 -6.84 -11.84 17.92
CA LEU A 510 -7.38 -12.31 19.20
C LEU A 510 -7.53 -13.84 19.27
N ILE A 511 -7.97 -14.48 18.17
CA ILE A 511 -8.04 -15.95 18.06
C ILE A 511 -6.63 -16.56 18.17
N LEU A 512 -5.63 -15.90 17.60
CA LEU A 512 -4.23 -16.32 17.62
C LEU A 512 -3.61 -16.30 19.05
N MET A 513 -4.20 -15.55 19.99
CA MET A 513 -3.82 -15.56 21.41
C MET A 513 -4.31 -16.81 22.17
N THR A 514 -5.13 -17.67 21.55
CA THR A 514 -5.63 -18.89 22.22
C THR A 514 -4.63 -20.05 22.13
N LYS A 515 -4.55 -20.86 23.20
CA LYS A 515 -3.60 -21.99 23.37
C LYS A 515 -3.23 -22.79 22.12
N PRO A 516 -4.16 -23.32 21.30
CA PRO A 516 -3.79 -24.13 20.14
C PRO A 516 -3.01 -23.33 19.08
N PHE A 517 -3.35 -22.06 18.87
CA PHE A 517 -2.65 -21.20 17.92
C PHE A 517 -1.38 -20.59 18.51
N GLU A 518 -1.38 -20.27 19.81
CA GLU A 518 -0.18 -19.85 20.55
C GLU A 518 0.91 -20.93 20.49
N HIS A 519 0.56 -22.21 20.64
CA HIS A 519 1.50 -23.31 20.46
C HIS A 519 2.08 -23.35 19.04
N VAL A 520 1.25 -23.18 18.00
CA VAL A 520 1.70 -23.13 16.59
C VAL A 520 2.61 -21.92 16.33
N LEU A 521 2.36 -20.76 16.97
CA LEU A 521 3.27 -19.61 16.91
C LEU A 521 4.63 -19.91 17.55
N GLY A 522 4.63 -20.64 18.67
CA GLY A 522 5.84 -21.09 19.35
C GLY A 522 6.71 -22.06 18.54
N LEU A 523 6.19 -22.59 17.43
CA LEU A 523 6.97 -23.38 16.47
C LEU A 523 7.70 -22.52 15.43
N ILE A 524 7.41 -21.21 15.30
CA ILE A 524 8.05 -20.39 14.26
C ILE A 524 9.53 -20.15 14.63
N PRO A 525 10.49 -20.53 13.77
CA PRO A 525 11.91 -20.27 14.00
C PRO A 525 12.22 -18.78 13.96
N LYS A 526 13.08 -18.29 14.85
CA LYS A 526 13.60 -16.91 14.79
C LYS A 526 14.28 -16.60 13.45
N GLY A 527 14.92 -17.59 12.83
CA GLY A 527 15.51 -17.47 11.49
C GLY A 527 14.47 -17.17 10.39
N VAL A 528 13.26 -17.74 10.47
CA VAL A 528 12.17 -17.43 9.53
C VAL A 528 11.69 -15.99 9.73
N LEU A 529 11.58 -15.53 10.98
CA LEU A 529 11.23 -14.13 11.28
C LEU A 529 12.33 -13.14 10.82
N ALA A 530 13.61 -13.51 10.88
CA ALA A 530 14.70 -12.72 10.31
C ALA A 530 14.63 -12.62 8.78
N GLY A 531 14.33 -13.73 8.11
CA GLY A 531 14.12 -13.77 6.65
C GLY A 531 12.90 -12.94 6.22
N LEU A 532 11.84 -12.91 7.02
CA LEU A 532 10.69 -12.02 6.83
C LEU A 532 11.10 -10.55 6.90
N PHE A 533 11.89 -10.15 7.91
CA PHE A 533 12.42 -8.77 8.01
C PHE A 533 13.22 -8.38 6.75
N TRP A 534 14.07 -9.28 6.24
CA TRP A 534 14.79 -9.06 4.99
C TRP A 534 13.87 -8.98 3.76
N TYR A 535 12.85 -9.85 3.66
CA TYR A 535 11.89 -9.79 2.56
C TYR A 535 11.14 -8.45 2.56
N MET A 536 10.56 -8.05 3.70
CA MET A 536 9.85 -6.78 3.81
C MET A 536 10.74 -5.57 3.55
N GLY A 537 11.94 -5.55 4.14
CA GLY A 537 12.90 -4.46 3.93
C GLY A 537 13.33 -4.36 2.47
N SER A 538 13.59 -5.49 1.79
CA SER A 538 13.98 -5.50 0.38
C SER A 538 12.84 -5.15 -0.58
N ASP A 539 11.61 -5.64 -0.37
CA ASP A 539 10.45 -5.27 -1.21
C ASP A 539 10.09 -3.78 -1.05
N ALA A 540 10.13 -3.26 0.18
CA ALA A 540 9.91 -1.83 0.45
C ALA A 540 11.05 -0.93 -0.09
N LEU A 541 12.32 -1.37 -0.02
CA LEU A 541 13.42 -0.68 -0.69
C LEU A 541 13.25 -0.70 -2.22
N LEU A 542 12.86 -1.82 -2.83
CA LEU A 542 12.69 -1.93 -4.29
C LEU A 542 11.49 -1.14 -4.83
N SER A 543 10.46 -0.91 -4.01
CA SER A 543 9.27 -0.12 -4.36
C SER A 543 9.37 1.36 -3.98
N SER A 544 10.38 1.76 -3.20
CA SER A 544 10.59 3.16 -2.80
C SER A 544 10.91 4.08 -3.98
N GLY A 545 10.27 5.25 -4.00
CA GLY A 545 10.55 6.31 -4.99
C GLY A 545 11.99 6.84 -4.94
N VAL A 546 12.64 6.85 -3.77
CA VAL A 546 14.07 7.16 -3.63
C VAL A 546 14.92 6.17 -4.43
N THR A 547 14.65 4.86 -4.27
CA THR A 547 15.34 3.80 -5.03
C THR A 547 15.04 3.89 -6.53
N ALA A 548 13.80 4.23 -6.92
CA ALA A 548 13.46 4.44 -8.32
C ALA A 548 14.25 5.60 -8.94
N LYS A 549 14.41 6.72 -8.23
CA LYS A 549 15.26 7.85 -8.63
C LYS A 549 16.74 7.44 -8.73
N MET A 550 17.28 6.74 -7.73
CA MET A 550 18.66 6.22 -7.76
C MET A 550 18.89 5.26 -8.93
N LEU A 551 17.97 4.31 -9.15
CA LEU A 551 18.06 3.33 -10.24
C LEU A 551 17.97 4.02 -11.60
N TYR A 552 17.14 5.05 -11.76
CA TYR A 552 17.07 5.87 -12.98
C TYR A 552 18.38 6.61 -13.28
N LEU A 553 19.15 7.00 -12.25
CA LEU A 553 20.46 7.64 -12.43
C LEU A 553 21.51 6.65 -12.95
N VAL A 554 21.50 5.41 -12.45
CA VAL A 554 22.45 4.33 -12.81
C VAL A 554 22.07 3.61 -14.12
N ARG A 555 20.78 3.48 -14.43
CA ARG A 555 20.26 2.74 -15.59
C ARG A 555 20.57 3.45 -16.92
N ASP A 556 20.99 2.68 -17.92
CA ASP A 556 21.21 3.18 -19.28
C ASP A 556 19.90 3.76 -19.87
N ARG A 557 20.03 4.90 -20.56
CA ARG A 557 18.93 5.58 -21.26
C ARG A 557 18.19 4.65 -22.22
N ARG A 558 18.87 3.68 -22.84
CA ARG A 558 18.28 2.69 -23.75
C ARG A 558 17.34 1.70 -23.05
N ALA A 559 17.59 1.40 -21.78
CA ALA A 559 16.83 0.42 -21.00
C ALA A 559 15.60 1.02 -20.29
N THR A 560 15.43 2.34 -20.30
CA THR A 560 14.33 3.05 -19.61
C THR A 560 13.14 3.25 -20.56
N SER A 561 11.90 3.09 -20.09
CA SER A 561 10.70 3.31 -20.94
C SER A 561 10.65 4.75 -21.50
N PRO A 562 10.23 4.96 -22.76
CA PRO A 562 9.93 6.30 -23.29
C PRO A 562 8.86 7.06 -22.49
N SER A 563 7.95 6.33 -21.82
CA SER A 563 6.83 6.89 -21.04
C SER A 563 7.21 7.32 -19.60
N GLU A 564 8.48 7.20 -19.20
CA GLU A 564 8.92 7.44 -17.82
C GLU A 564 8.85 8.94 -17.47
N PRO A 565 8.10 9.38 -16.44
CA PRO A 565 7.92 10.80 -16.13
C PRO A 565 9.23 11.50 -15.77
N LEU A 566 10.18 10.79 -15.16
CA LEU A 566 11.51 11.27 -14.81
C LEU A 566 12.36 11.72 -16.03
N ARG A 567 11.98 11.35 -17.27
CA ARG A 567 12.63 11.85 -18.49
C ARG A 567 12.39 13.33 -18.77
N ARG A 568 11.32 13.92 -18.21
CA ARG A 568 10.98 15.34 -18.39
C ARG A 568 11.86 16.28 -17.53
N VAL A 569 12.52 15.74 -16.51
CA VAL A 569 13.31 16.50 -15.53
C VAL A 569 14.80 16.44 -15.88
N ARG A 570 15.55 17.53 -15.66
CA ARG A 570 17.00 17.56 -15.90
C ARG A 570 17.73 16.61 -14.94
N LYS A 571 18.63 15.74 -15.45
CA LYS A 571 19.37 14.76 -14.62
C LYS A 571 20.08 15.39 -13.41
N SER A 572 20.65 16.59 -13.54
CA SER A 572 21.29 17.31 -12.44
C SER A 572 20.33 17.66 -11.29
N ARG A 573 19.07 17.98 -11.61
CA ARG A 573 18.01 18.26 -10.64
C ARG A 573 17.59 17.00 -9.89
N ILE A 574 17.47 15.86 -10.59
CA ILE A 574 17.20 14.55 -9.97
C ILE A 574 18.33 14.17 -8.99
N ILE A 575 19.60 14.37 -9.39
CA ILE A 575 20.76 14.09 -8.52
C ILE A 575 20.71 14.94 -7.25
N ILE A 576 20.51 16.26 -7.37
CA ILE A 576 20.44 17.17 -6.21
C ILE A 576 19.27 16.79 -5.29
N PHE A 577 18.09 16.52 -5.85
CA PHE A 577 16.91 16.14 -5.08
C PHE A 577 17.13 14.83 -4.30
N THR A 578 17.59 13.78 -4.98
CA THR A 578 17.87 12.46 -4.38
C THR A 578 19.00 12.54 -3.36
N ALA A 579 20.01 13.40 -3.57
CA ALA A 579 21.07 13.63 -2.59
C ALA A 579 20.53 14.23 -1.28
N ILE A 580 19.56 15.15 -1.35
CA ILE A 580 18.92 15.73 -0.15
C ILE A 580 18.05 14.69 0.56
N GLU A 581 17.31 13.84 -0.18
CA GLU A 581 16.58 12.68 0.39
C GLU A 581 17.55 11.74 1.14
N LEU A 582 18.69 11.40 0.52
CA LEU A 582 19.70 10.51 1.11
C LEU A 582 20.43 11.14 2.31
N ILE A 583 20.63 12.46 2.34
CA ILE A 583 21.17 13.17 3.51
C ILE A 583 20.15 13.16 4.66
N GLY A 584 18.86 13.39 4.38
CA GLY A 584 17.79 13.33 5.37
C GLY A 584 17.62 11.92 5.96
N PHE A 585 17.62 10.90 5.10
CA PHE A 585 17.71 9.49 5.49
C PHE A 585 18.96 9.23 6.35
N GLY A 586 20.15 9.62 5.87
CA GLY A 586 21.42 9.35 6.54
C GLY A 586 21.51 9.99 7.92
N ALA A 587 21.02 11.21 8.10
CA ALA A 587 20.94 11.89 9.40
C ALA A 587 19.97 11.15 10.36
N THR A 588 18.82 10.72 9.86
CA THR A 588 17.81 9.96 10.64
C THR A 588 18.34 8.57 11.03
N PHE A 589 19.04 7.90 10.11
CA PHE A 589 19.64 6.58 10.36
C PHE A 589 20.88 6.67 11.27
N ALA A 590 21.66 7.75 11.20
CA ALA A 590 22.81 7.96 12.08
C ALA A 590 22.39 8.18 13.53
N ILE A 591 21.36 9.01 13.79
CA ILE A 591 20.91 9.25 15.18
C ILE A 591 20.34 7.99 15.83
N THR A 592 19.69 7.10 15.06
CA THR A 592 19.06 5.88 15.60
C THR A 592 20.04 4.80 16.03
N GLN A 593 21.32 4.88 15.61
CA GLN A 593 22.39 4.03 16.14
C GLN A 593 23.00 4.57 17.45
N THR A 594 22.54 5.72 17.95
CA THR A 594 23.06 6.37 19.17
C THR A 594 22.06 6.32 20.32
N ILE A 595 22.50 6.66 21.54
CA ILE A 595 21.61 6.82 22.71
C ILE A 595 20.55 7.91 22.45
N ALA A 596 20.85 8.90 21.59
CA ALA A 596 19.91 9.93 21.16
C ALA A 596 18.85 9.42 20.15
N ALA A 597 18.75 8.10 19.89
CA ALA A 597 17.78 7.49 18.99
C ALA A 597 16.35 8.00 19.22
N ILE A 598 15.93 8.24 20.46
CA ILE A 598 14.63 8.83 20.81
C ILE A 598 14.32 10.09 19.98
N GLY A 599 15.32 10.90 19.61
CA GLY A 599 15.14 12.11 18.81
C GLY A 599 14.84 11.91 17.31
N PHE A 600 14.86 10.67 16.77
CA PHE A 600 14.65 10.43 15.34
C PHE A 600 13.34 11.02 14.75
N PRO A 601 12.18 11.02 15.46
CA PRO A 601 10.93 11.60 14.94
C PRO A 601 11.05 13.12 14.74
N VAL A 602 11.85 13.79 15.57
CA VAL A 602 12.10 15.23 15.47
C VAL A 602 12.90 15.56 14.22
N ILE A 603 13.87 14.72 13.84
CA ILE A 603 14.62 14.89 12.58
C ILE A 603 13.69 14.73 11.37
N ILE A 604 12.80 13.72 11.38
CA ILE A 604 11.81 13.54 10.29
C ILE A 604 10.87 14.75 10.21
N MET A 605 10.41 15.26 11.36
CA MET A 605 9.61 16.49 11.40
C MET A 605 10.36 17.70 10.83
N LEU A 606 11.68 17.80 11.03
CA LEU A 606 12.54 18.83 10.45
C LEU A 606 12.76 18.69 8.93
N LEU A 607 12.57 17.49 8.35
CA LEU A 607 12.62 17.31 6.89
C LEU A 607 11.49 18.06 6.16
N VAL A 608 10.34 18.27 6.82
CA VAL A 608 9.18 18.99 6.25
C VAL A 608 9.47 20.49 6.01
N PRO A 609 9.91 21.30 7.00
CA PRO A 609 10.32 22.67 6.76
C PRO A 609 11.61 22.75 5.94
N LEU A 610 12.55 21.80 6.08
CA LEU A 610 13.73 21.73 5.21
C LEU A 610 13.32 21.66 3.73
N ARG A 611 12.37 20.78 3.40
CA ARG A 611 11.78 20.69 2.06
C ARG A 611 11.17 22.03 1.64
N TRP A 612 10.34 22.65 2.48
CA TRP A 612 9.63 23.88 2.12
C TRP A 612 10.56 25.10 1.94
N PHE A 613 11.60 25.24 2.75
CA PHE A 613 12.52 26.37 2.68
C PHE A 613 13.72 26.17 1.73
N LEU A 614 14.29 24.95 1.68
CA LEU A 614 15.54 24.71 0.95
C LEU A 614 15.29 24.31 -0.51
N VAL A 615 14.34 23.40 -0.77
CA VAL A 615 14.14 22.85 -2.14
C VAL A 615 13.73 23.93 -3.15
N PRO A 616 12.77 24.82 -2.89
CA PRO A 616 12.44 25.91 -3.83
C PRO A 616 13.61 26.86 -4.11
N ARG A 617 14.49 27.09 -3.12
CA ARG A 617 15.67 27.98 -3.28
C ARG A 617 16.76 27.42 -4.19
N LEU A 618 16.71 26.13 -4.52
CA LEU A 618 17.70 25.48 -5.39
C LEU A 618 17.39 25.61 -6.90
N GLY A 619 16.32 26.34 -7.26
CA GLY A 619 16.02 26.72 -8.65
C GLY A 619 15.43 25.59 -9.50
N PHE A 620 14.62 24.71 -8.90
CA PHE A 620 13.75 23.79 -9.62
C PHE A 620 12.60 24.57 -10.28
N THR A 621 12.12 24.13 -11.46
CA THR A 621 10.86 24.66 -12.00
C THR A 621 9.66 24.01 -11.30
N GLU A 622 8.49 24.66 -11.36
CA GLU A 622 7.27 24.09 -10.75
C GLU A 622 6.86 22.76 -11.40
N GLU A 623 7.08 22.59 -12.70
CA GLU A 623 6.89 21.32 -13.41
C GLU A 623 7.86 20.22 -12.93
N GLU A 624 9.15 20.54 -12.77
CA GLU A 624 10.14 19.59 -12.25
C GLU A 624 9.80 19.17 -10.81
N LEU A 625 9.39 20.12 -9.97
CA LEU A 625 9.00 19.86 -8.58
C LEU A 625 7.66 19.10 -8.49
N GLY A 626 6.69 19.37 -9.37
CA GLY A 626 5.43 18.63 -9.45
C GLY A 626 5.62 17.16 -9.84
N ILE A 627 6.62 16.86 -10.68
CA ILE A 627 6.98 15.49 -11.06
C ILE A 627 7.77 14.76 -9.96
N LEU A 628 8.71 15.45 -9.29
CA LEU A 628 9.56 14.86 -8.25
C LEU A 628 8.87 14.74 -6.88
N ASP A 629 7.92 15.63 -6.59
CA ASP A 629 7.40 15.88 -5.25
C ASP A 629 5.93 16.38 -5.28
N GLY A 630 5.11 15.67 -6.06
CA GLY A 630 3.68 15.90 -6.16
C GLY A 630 2.92 15.70 -4.82
N ALA A 631 1.62 16.00 -4.83
CA ALA A 631 0.78 15.76 -3.66
C ALA A 631 0.72 14.26 -3.30
N VAL A 632 0.69 13.95 -2.00
CA VAL A 632 0.61 12.56 -1.50
C VAL A 632 -0.80 12.01 -1.74
N ALA A 633 -1.83 12.78 -1.38
CA ALA A 633 -3.23 12.40 -1.52
C ALA A 633 -3.95 13.19 -2.64
N SER A 634 -5.16 12.75 -2.99
CA SER A 634 -6.03 13.45 -3.94
C SER A 634 -6.46 14.84 -3.42
N GLU A 635 -6.84 15.74 -4.33
CA GLU A 635 -7.35 17.07 -3.95
C GLU A 635 -8.61 16.99 -3.07
N PHE A 636 -9.50 16.04 -3.36
CA PHE A 636 -10.66 15.69 -2.52
C PHE A 636 -10.26 15.30 -1.08
N THR A 637 -9.21 14.50 -0.93
CA THR A 637 -8.65 14.16 0.39
C THR A 637 -8.03 15.37 1.08
N MET A 638 -7.31 16.21 0.35
CA MET A 638 -6.68 17.42 0.89
C MET A 638 -7.71 18.47 1.35
N GLU A 639 -8.89 18.53 0.73
CA GLU A 639 -9.99 19.39 1.18
C GLU A 639 -10.46 19.00 2.60
N SER A 640 -10.47 17.70 2.93
CA SER A 640 -10.79 17.21 4.29
C SER A 640 -9.72 17.57 5.33
N VAL A 641 -8.45 17.69 4.92
CA VAL A 641 -7.36 18.23 5.78
C VAL A 641 -7.52 19.75 6.00
N GLY A 642 -8.34 20.43 5.19
CA GLY A 642 -8.57 21.88 5.27
C GLY A 642 -7.70 22.70 4.32
N GLY A 643 -7.29 22.12 3.17
CA GLY A 643 -6.57 22.86 2.13
C GLY A 643 -6.93 22.41 0.73
N SER A 644 -7.72 23.22 0.02
CA SER A 644 -7.48 23.46 -1.41
C SER A 644 -6.17 24.25 -1.53
N ARG A 645 -5.35 23.97 -2.55
CA ARG A 645 -4.17 24.79 -2.85
C ARG A 645 -4.55 26.07 -3.59
#